data_AF-A0A9W8GV03-F1
#
_entry.id   AF-A0A9W8GV03-F1
#
_cell.length_a   1.000
_cell.length_b   1.000
_cell.length_c   1.000
_cell.angle_alpha   90.00
_cell.angle_beta   90.00
_cell.angle_gamma   90.00
#
_symmetry.space_group_name_H-M   'P 1'
#
loop_
_entity.id
_entity.type
_entity.pdbx_description
1 polymer ?
#
loop_
_entity_poly.entity_id
_entity_poly.type
_entity_poly.pdbx_seq_one_letter_code
_entity_poly.pdbx_strand_id
1 'polypeptide(L)'
;MASAEIPASEQSAGHYLLSEAWTCYEIDVLANDVSSASVHIEQCSLLLEQIDLSGEAVLAVSCAFSGELLSLDLVRERQQHLALFKRLSEAYRLARKNEQRAADMLSGILAPFSANPSSSLPFRQRISAVRLLASLYRQKSAASDESRVILYELALYLSRLLACRAEATIPARAVFVRSVECLRRLYEMAEDNLAVRQYLEKAAEDDGPKRLVMQLVAVSLAIACHYAPDPVLECSSAAVEADFVGLALWLAAKLGSSFDVACLEKASSWSPVLPDDSDEAVSLDSYTEFLSAAHELLGERGACTSASGALLRHLLVVCRRILDNDRDHLSCWDVAASCLRCLFDIRLHSSNTQVHVCEHLDMDAECANLVYLLVEPELVDAIRNRKGTGLRSDFKAILERVTGALGDLDVEKHPRLSMNMDVIDDYLDGTSMPSFGIVDLALRAGALELPDSRLPLRQPVYDSGFFAAYLTQPFVRAAAQHESLLFRMRSGLVRAVGDYDKIFDDYRLNIALGAEPSEAWYHLGRAFSDLADEMLLGTASEIAECRYDIALLQRRSLSCAIQASQQLPPLLLSGTADKKRPEPANTTGISNDSGSSSSQDDGNDFALRQHVRVASSTGHLLYRIAARPLPLLAFRVLPSSVLVSDDGSESGQQWDIGEWSGSCDRSAVRNLSASLTKRYVVPPQRQRVYALARVMFARASKLDPSNWEWAYMLGKIAAKLGDSLTACALYLKASHLAVSGQALGPVVSSAAAGVSIPEVAMDALCKLLTSLSKLLLSAQIDVAAARRFVSALPTPCAPNADSVALTSTSSDPPLEGSSQHGSGAPVKPVSDPEVLAIFCAIRSVVSQMCASDKRRRHHRSLFLLSWIDHRVLGESERAKQALSSSLLNMRTTTKQLASFYKTDFEAPGKHYLYLEKYLALYVETL
;
A
#
# COMPACT_ATOMS: atom_id res chain seq x y z
N MET A 1 4.24 3.78 90.00
CA MET A 1 2.78 3.78 90.11
C MET A 1 2.28 2.84 89.05
N ALA A 2 1.68 1.72 89.45
CA ALA A 2 1.27 0.65 88.55
C ALA A 2 0.07 1.13 87.71
N SER A 3 0.21 1.17 86.39
CA SER A 3 -0.92 1.30 85.46
C SER A 3 -1.76 0.03 85.58
N ALA A 4 -2.92 0.15 86.21
CA ALA A 4 -3.90 -0.93 86.23
C ALA A 4 -4.28 -1.23 84.77
N GLU A 5 -4.00 -2.45 84.32
CA GLU A 5 -4.48 -2.94 83.02
C GLU A 5 -6.00 -2.84 83.01
N ILE A 6 -6.53 -1.93 82.20
CA ILE A 6 -7.96 -1.79 81.96
C ILE A 6 -8.44 -3.12 81.36
N PRO A 7 -9.45 -3.78 81.95
CA PRO A 7 -9.91 -5.07 81.46
C PRO A 7 -10.32 -4.97 79.99
N ALA A 8 -9.94 -5.95 79.17
CA ALA A 8 -10.19 -5.97 77.72
C ALA A 8 -11.66 -5.70 77.32
N SER A 9 -12.62 -5.94 78.24
CA SER A 9 -14.03 -5.59 78.06
C SER A 9 -14.29 -4.08 78.01
N GLU A 10 -13.58 -3.26 78.80
CA GLU A 10 -13.75 -1.80 78.81
C GLU A 10 -13.10 -1.14 77.60
N GLN A 11 -11.96 -1.65 77.12
CA GLN A 11 -11.35 -1.19 75.86
C GLN A 11 -12.29 -1.46 74.67
N SER A 12 -12.93 -2.63 74.62
CA SER A 12 -13.90 -2.95 73.56
C SER A 12 -15.11 -2.02 73.54
N ALA A 13 -15.54 -1.52 74.71
CA ALA A 13 -16.65 -0.58 74.83
C ALA A 13 -16.30 0.82 74.31
N GLY A 14 -15.09 1.31 74.59
CA GLY A 14 -14.61 2.59 74.06
C GLY A 14 -14.50 2.61 72.53
N HIS A 15 -14.03 1.51 71.94
CA HIS A 15 -13.97 1.36 70.48
C HIS A 15 -15.37 1.31 69.83
N TYR A 16 -16.32 0.61 70.46
CA TYR A 16 -17.70 0.57 69.97
C TYR A 16 -18.35 1.97 69.99
N LEU A 17 -18.21 2.70 71.10
CA LEU A 17 -18.78 4.04 71.24
C LEU A 17 -18.16 5.04 70.26
N LEU A 18 -16.85 4.94 70.01
CA LEU A 18 -16.17 5.77 69.02
C LEU A 18 -16.65 5.46 67.59
N SER A 19 -16.81 4.18 67.25
CA SER A 19 -17.36 3.74 65.96
C SER A 19 -18.81 4.19 65.77
N GLU A 20 -19.62 4.12 66.83
CA GLU A 20 -21.02 4.55 66.82
C GLU A 20 -21.11 6.07 66.64
N ALA A 21 -20.37 6.85 67.43
CA ALA A 21 -20.35 8.31 67.32
C ALA A 21 -19.89 8.79 65.94
N TRP A 22 -18.88 8.13 65.35
CA TRP A 22 -18.42 8.44 64.01
C TRP A 22 -19.47 8.09 62.94
N THR A 23 -20.11 6.94 63.07
CA THR A 23 -21.19 6.54 62.15
C THR A 23 -22.36 7.54 62.20
N CYS A 24 -22.76 7.97 63.39
CA CYS A 24 -23.80 8.99 63.58
C CYS A 24 -23.38 10.35 62.98
N TYR A 25 -22.12 10.74 63.14
CA TYR A 25 -21.57 11.91 62.46
C TYR A 25 -21.72 11.84 60.94
N GLU A 26 -21.36 10.71 60.32
CA GLU A 26 -21.47 10.53 58.86
C GLU A 26 -22.92 10.58 58.38
N ILE A 27 -23.85 9.96 59.13
CA ILE A 27 -25.28 10.01 58.85
C ILE A 27 -25.81 11.45 58.92
N ASP A 28 -25.42 12.23 59.92
CA ASP A 28 -25.88 13.61 60.07
C ASP A 28 -25.31 14.55 58.99
N VAL A 29 -24.07 14.32 58.57
CA VAL A 29 -23.48 15.03 57.44
C VAL A 29 -24.25 14.73 56.15
N LEU A 30 -24.63 13.47 55.93
CA LEU A 30 -25.46 13.08 54.78
C LEU A 30 -26.88 13.67 54.86
N ALA A 31 -27.44 13.76 56.06
CA ALA A 31 -28.74 14.39 56.31
C ALA A 31 -28.70 15.94 56.28
N ASN A 32 -27.51 16.54 56.13
CA ASN A 32 -27.28 17.98 56.15
C ASN A 32 -27.63 18.66 57.50
N ASP A 33 -27.65 17.90 58.61
CA ASP A 33 -27.85 18.43 59.97
C ASP A 33 -26.51 18.81 60.63
N VAL A 34 -26.05 20.02 60.31
CA VAL A 34 -24.78 20.58 60.80
C VAL A 34 -24.73 20.68 62.33
N SER A 35 -25.87 20.85 62.98
CA SER A 35 -25.91 21.03 64.44
C SER A 35 -25.68 19.69 65.13
N SER A 36 -26.38 18.65 64.67
CA SER A 36 -26.21 17.29 65.17
C SER A 36 -24.83 16.72 64.82
N ALA A 37 -24.36 16.93 63.58
CA ALA A 37 -23.02 16.51 63.16
C ALA A 37 -21.90 17.18 63.98
N SER A 38 -22.07 18.44 64.41
CA SER A 38 -21.11 19.12 65.30
C SER A 38 -20.99 18.42 66.65
N VAL A 39 -22.11 17.95 67.21
CA VAL A 39 -22.15 17.28 68.51
C VAL A 39 -21.46 15.92 68.40
N HIS A 40 -21.76 15.13 67.39
CA HIS A 40 -21.17 13.80 67.22
C HIS A 40 -19.67 13.85 66.90
N ILE A 41 -19.19 14.83 66.13
CA ILE A 41 -17.74 14.98 65.86
C ILE A 41 -16.96 15.48 67.08
N GLU A 42 -17.59 16.28 67.95
CA GLU A 42 -17.00 16.72 69.23
C GLU A 42 -16.92 15.53 70.21
N GLN A 43 -17.95 14.68 70.24
CA GLN A 43 -17.93 13.41 70.98
C GLN A 43 -16.82 12.48 70.50
N CYS A 44 -16.60 12.35 69.18
CA CYS A 44 -15.48 11.57 68.63
C CYS A 44 -14.12 12.10 69.12
N SER A 45 -13.95 13.43 69.17
CA SER A 45 -12.72 14.05 69.66
C SER A 45 -12.48 13.76 71.14
N LEU A 46 -13.52 13.88 71.97
CA LEU A 46 -13.44 13.59 73.40
C LEU A 46 -13.14 12.11 73.67
N LEU A 47 -13.75 11.19 72.91
CA LEU A 47 -13.50 9.76 73.02
C LEU A 47 -12.08 9.39 72.58
N LEU A 48 -11.57 9.98 71.50
CA LEU A 48 -10.19 9.77 71.04
C LEU A 48 -9.14 10.33 72.01
N GLU A 49 -9.44 11.41 72.72
CA GLU A 49 -8.55 11.95 73.77
C GLU A 49 -8.53 11.09 75.04
N GLN A 50 -9.60 10.32 75.28
CA GLN A 50 -9.72 9.41 76.44
C GLN A 50 -9.13 8.02 76.19
N ILE A 51 -9.02 7.59 74.93
CA ILE A 51 -8.42 6.31 74.55
C ILE A 51 -6.89 6.50 74.47
N ASP A 52 -6.14 5.84 75.36
CA ASP A 52 -4.67 5.91 75.41
C ASP A 52 -4.07 5.14 74.21
N LEU A 53 -3.80 5.86 73.12
CA LEU A 53 -3.32 5.31 71.83
C LEU A 53 -1.81 4.98 71.81
N SER A 54 -1.15 4.84 72.97
CA SER A 54 0.30 4.70 73.07
C SER A 54 0.86 3.29 72.76
N GLY A 55 0.02 2.32 72.37
CA GLY A 55 0.43 0.95 72.02
C GLY A 55 0.15 0.56 70.56
N GLU A 56 1.09 -0.17 69.94
CA GLU A 56 1.09 -0.64 68.54
C GLU A 56 -0.10 -1.53 68.10
N ALA A 57 -1.10 -1.76 68.96
CA ALA A 57 -2.35 -2.41 68.60
C ALA A 57 -3.40 -1.39 68.15
N VAL A 58 -3.11 -0.65 67.08
CA VAL A 58 -4.12 0.15 66.38
C VAL A 58 -5.00 -0.81 65.60
N LEU A 59 -6.02 -1.38 66.26
CA LEU A 59 -7.18 -1.90 65.54
C LEU A 59 -7.89 -0.71 64.91
N ALA A 60 -7.47 -0.46 63.68
CA ALA A 60 -8.09 0.38 62.67
C ALA A 60 -9.63 0.35 62.77
N VAL A 61 -10.24 1.29 63.48
CA VAL A 61 -11.65 1.61 63.25
C VAL A 61 -11.69 2.29 61.89
N SER A 62 -11.84 1.48 60.84
CA SER A 62 -11.98 1.99 59.48
C SER A 62 -13.32 2.69 59.40
N CYS A 63 -13.31 3.92 58.92
CA CYS A 63 -14.49 4.67 58.58
C CYS A 63 -15.44 3.81 57.71
N ALA A 64 -16.71 3.68 58.11
CA ALA A 64 -17.66 2.77 57.46
C ALA A 64 -17.92 3.15 55.98
N PHE A 65 -17.78 4.44 55.63
CA PHE A 65 -18.01 4.92 54.27
C PHE A 65 -16.72 5.23 53.48
N SER A 66 -15.65 5.73 54.11
CA SER A 66 -14.41 6.08 53.40
C SER A 66 -13.30 5.02 53.46
N GLY A 67 -13.38 4.07 54.39
CA GLY A 67 -12.32 3.08 54.64
C GLY A 67 -11.05 3.69 55.26
N GLU A 68 -10.99 5.00 55.49
CA GLU A 68 -9.84 5.68 56.12
C GLU A 68 -9.77 5.34 57.61
N LEU A 69 -8.54 5.33 58.15
CA LEU A 69 -8.29 5.12 59.57
C LEU A 69 -8.73 6.32 60.38
N LEU A 70 -9.58 6.10 61.38
CA LEU A 70 -10.01 7.15 62.28
C LEU A 70 -8.83 7.65 63.12
N SER A 71 -8.39 8.89 62.87
CA SER A 71 -7.30 9.55 63.60
C SER A 71 -7.79 10.87 64.21
N LEU A 72 -7.11 11.33 65.25
CA LEU A 72 -7.38 12.64 65.87
C LEU A 72 -7.24 13.77 64.84
N ASP A 73 -6.29 13.64 63.91
CA ASP A 73 -6.08 14.62 62.84
C ASP A 73 -7.25 14.63 61.85
N LEU A 74 -7.78 13.46 61.48
CA LEU A 74 -8.99 13.36 60.66
C LEU A 74 -10.21 13.98 61.37
N VAL A 75 -10.41 13.72 62.66
CA VAL A 75 -11.50 14.32 63.44
C VAL A 75 -11.37 15.85 63.49
N ARG A 76 -10.16 16.36 63.74
CA ARG A 76 -9.89 17.82 63.71
C ARG A 76 -10.12 18.42 62.34
N GLU A 77 -9.73 17.73 61.27
CA GLU A 77 -10.00 18.16 59.90
C GLU A 77 -11.51 18.26 59.65
N ARG A 78 -12.29 17.24 60.04
CA ARG A 78 -13.75 17.23 59.91
C ARG A 78 -14.43 18.32 60.75
N GLN A 79 -13.95 18.61 61.95
CA GLN A 79 -14.43 19.74 62.77
C GLN A 79 -14.21 21.09 62.05
N GLN A 80 -13.04 21.29 61.44
CA GLN A 80 -12.76 22.50 60.67
C GLN A 80 -13.68 22.61 59.45
N HIS A 81 -13.93 21.51 58.75
CA HIS A 81 -14.87 21.47 57.62
C HIS A 81 -16.29 21.85 58.06
N LEU A 82 -16.73 21.40 59.23
CA LEU A 82 -18.07 21.68 59.74
C LEU A 82 -18.24 23.13 60.19
N ALA A 83 -17.24 23.69 60.88
CA ALA A 83 -17.22 25.10 61.25
C ALA A 83 -17.30 26.00 60.00
N LEU A 84 -16.60 25.61 58.93
CA LEU A 84 -16.65 26.33 57.67
C LEU A 84 -17.98 26.14 56.93
N PHE A 85 -18.54 24.93 56.93
CA PHE A 85 -19.86 24.67 56.36
C PHE A 85 -20.94 25.50 57.06
N LYS A 86 -20.85 25.66 58.39
CA LYS A 86 -21.71 26.54 59.18
C LYS A 86 -21.59 28.00 58.73
N ARG A 87 -20.37 28.50 58.52
CA ARG A 87 -20.12 29.86 57.99
C ARG A 87 -20.64 30.04 56.56
N LEU A 88 -20.49 29.05 55.68
CA LEU A 88 -21.05 29.09 54.32
C LEU A 88 -22.58 29.06 54.33
N SER A 89 -23.18 28.24 55.21
CA SER A 89 -24.63 28.18 55.40
C SER A 89 -25.18 29.51 55.93
N GLU A 90 -24.45 30.15 56.84
CA GLU A 90 -24.77 31.48 57.35
C GLU A 90 -24.65 32.56 56.26
N ALA A 91 -23.58 32.53 55.46
CA ALA A 91 -23.43 33.41 54.30
C ALA A 91 -24.57 33.22 53.30
N TYR A 92 -25.01 31.98 53.05
CA TYR A 92 -26.15 31.69 52.17
C TYR A 92 -27.49 32.21 52.73
N ARG A 93 -27.71 32.10 54.05
CA ARG A 93 -28.88 32.70 54.70
C ARG A 93 -28.82 34.23 54.68
N LEU A 94 -27.63 34.81 54.84
CA LEU A 94 -27.40 36.25 54.77
C LEU A 94 -27.55 36.79 53.36
N ALA A 95 -27.19 36.04 52.32
CA ALA A 95 -27.34 36.43 50.92
C ALA A 95 -28.79 36.84 50.59
N ARG A 96 -29.79 36.21 51.20
CA ARG A 96 -31.21 36.57 51.03
C ARG A 96 -31.66 37.84 51.77
N LYS A 97 -30.87 38.32 52.74
CA LYS A 97 -31.25 39.42 53.65
C LYS A 97 -30.36 40.65 53.48
N ASN A 98 -29.08 40.46 53.22
CA ASN A 98 -28.06 41.49 53.09
C ASN A 98 -26.88 40.93 52.25
N GLU A 99 -26.96 41.16 50.94
CA GLU A 99 -25.98 40.68 49.96
C GLU A 99 -24.56 41.22 50.20
N GLN A 100 -24.41 42.44 50.74
CA GLN A 100 -23.08 43.01 51.02
C GLN A 100 -22.39 42.27 52.15
N ARG A 101 -23.10 42.07 53.27
CA ARG A 101 -22.57 41.33 54.41
C ARG A 101 -22.26 39.87 54.05
N ALA A 102 -23.05 39.27 53.14
CA ALA A 102 -22.77 37.94 52.59
C ALA A 102 -21.52 37.92 51.70
N ALA A 103 -21.35 38.91 50.81
CA ALA A 103 -20.17 39.04 49.95
C ALA A 103 -18.88 39.29 50.75
N ASP A 104 -18.92 40.14 51.79
CA ASP A 104 -17.78 40.40 52.68
C ASP A 104 -17.41 39.13 53.47
N MET A 105 -18.41 38.39 53.95
CA MET A 105 -18.21 37.13 54.66
C MET A 105 -17.61 36.04 53.74
N LEU A 106 -18.08 35.93 52.50
CA LEU A 106 -17.54 34.99 51.50
C LEU A 106 -16.13 35.40 51.05
N SER A 107 -15.86 36.69 50.89
CA SER A 107 -14.53 37.20 50.58
C SER A 107 -13.55 36.95 51.72
N GLY A 108 -13.97 37.13 52.98
CA GLY A 108 -13.20 36.76 54.16
C GLY A 108 -13.02 35.25 54.33
N ILE A 109 -13.94 34.44 53.83
CA ILE A 109 -13.75 32.99 53.71
C ILE A 109 -12.68 32.69 52.66
N LEU A 110 -12.68 33.37 51.50
CA LEU A 110 -11.77 33.09 50.38
C LEU A 110 -10.36 33.68 50.52
N ALA A 111 -10.20 34.79 51.23
CA ALA A 111 -8.93 35.55 51.34
C ALA A 111 -7.72 34.75 51.88
N PRO A 112 -7.86 33.81 52.84
CA PRO A 112 -6.76 32.96 53.27
C PRO A 112 -6.24 32.01 52.17
N PHE A 113 -7.06 31.68 51.16
CA PHE A 113 -6.73 30.67 50.15
C PHE A 113 -5.93 31.21 48.96
N SER A 114 -6.02 32.51 48.68
CA SER A 114 -5.14 33.14 47.69
C SER A 114 -3.70 33.26 48.20
N ALA A 115 -3.49 33.22 49.52
CA ALA A 115 -2.18 33.38 50.15
C ALA A 115 -1.46 32.06 50.47
N ASN A 116 -2.16 30.93 50.61
CA ASN A 116 -1.53 29.65 50.96
C ASN A 116 -2.28 28.43 50.38
N PRO A 117 -1.77 27.76 49.32
CA PRO A 117 -2.49 26.69 48.61
C PRO A 117 -2.66 25.39 49.41
N SER A 118 -1.93 25.21 50.52
CA SER A 118 -1.90 24.01 51.37
C SER A 118 -3.03 23.92 52.42
N SER A 119 -4.00 24.84 52.42
CA SER A 119 -5.14 24.80 53.36
C SER A 119 -6.05 23.57 53.13
N SER A 120 -6.65 23.04 54.21
CA SER A 120 -7.39 21.76 54.32
C SER A 120 -8.79 21.72 53.68
N LEU A 121 -9.22 22.74 52.92
CA LEU A 121 -10.59 22.80 52.41
C LEU A 121 -10.82 21.87 51.21
N PRO A 122 -11.87 21.01 51.23
CA PRO A 122 -12.21 20.18 50.09
C PRO A 122 -12.57 21.02 48.88
N PHE A 123 -12.09 20.60 47.72
CA PHE A 123 -12.32 21.23 46.42
C PHE A 123 -13.78 21.67 46.18
N ARG A 124 -14.75 20.82 46.53
CA ARG A 124 -16.19 21.10 46.38
C ARG A 124 -16.64 22.33 47.16
N GLN A 125 -16.15 22.52 48.38
CA GLN A 125 -16.56 23.64 49.24
C GLN A 125 -15.98 24.97 48.72
N ARG A 126 -14.75 24.95 48.18
CA ARG A 126 -14.14 26.11 47.51
C ARG A 126 -14.97 26.54 46.30
N ILE A 127 -15.32 25.59 45.42
CA ILE A 127 -16.14 25.86 44.24
C ILE A 127 -17.51 26.42 44.62
N SER A 128 -18.19 25.85 45.63
CA SER A 128 -19.49 26.35 46.08
C SER A 128 -19.43 27.79 46.60
N ALA A 129 -18.38 28.13 47.35
CA ALA A 129 -18.18 29.49 47.87
C ALA A 129 -17.90 30.51 46.74
N VAL A 130 -17.04 30.12 45.79
CA VAL A 130 -16.68 30.93 44.62
C VAL A 130 -17.90 31.18 43.73
N ARG A 131 -18.70 30.15 43.45
CA ARG A 131 -19.93 30.29 42.65
C ARG A 131 -20.97 31.18 43.31
N LEU A 132 -21.17 31.03 44.61
CA LEU A 132 -22.09 31.87 45.37
C LEU A 132 -21.62 33.34 45.32
N LEU A 133 -20.33 33.58 45.48
CA LEU A 133 -19.77 34.92 45.37
C LEU A 133 -19.91 35.51 43.96
N ALA A 134 -19.63 34.72 42.91
CA ALA A 134 -19.83 35.14 41.52
C ALA A 134 -21.29 35.50 41.25
N SER A 135 -22.25 34.73 41.80
CA SER A 135 -23.68 35.01 41.65
C SER A 135 -24.09 36.32 42.35
N LEU A 136 -23.51 36.64 43.50
CA LEU A 136 -23.78 37.88 44.22
C LEU A 136 -23.19 39.10 43.49
N TYR A 137 -21.98 38.99 42.93
CA TYR A 137 -21.40 40.07 42.13
C TYR A 137 -22.18 40.31 40.83
N ARG A 138 -22.67 39.23 40.21
CA ARG A 138 -23.57 39.32 39.06
C ARG A 138 -24.85 40.09 39.38
N GLN A 139 -25.51 39.77 40.51
CA GLN A 139 -26.73 40.46 40.93
C GLN A 139 -26.51 41.96 41.17
N LYS A 140 -25.30 42.35 41.56
CA LYS A 140 -24.88 43.75 41.75
C LYS A 140 -24.37 44.43 40.49
N SER A 141 -24.38 43.75 39.34
CA SER A 141 -23.80 44.23 38.08
C SER A 141 -22.30 44.61 38.19
N ALA A 142 -21.58 44.00 39.14
CA ALA A 142 -20.15 44.24 39.36
C ALA A 142 -19.31 43.30 38.46
N ALA A 143 -19.37 43.51 37.15
CA ALA A 143 -18.80 42.61 36.14
C ALA A 143 -17.28 42.37 36.32
N SER A 144 -16.53 43.37 36.77
CA SER A 144 -15.08 43.22 37.02
C SER A 144 -14.81 42.24 38.17
N ASP A 145 -15.54 42.35 39.28
CA ASP A 145 -15.39 41.44 40.41
C ASP A 145 -15.97 40.04 40.10
N GLU A 146 -17.05 39.95 39.32
CA GLU A 146 -17.54 38.67 38.81
C GLU A 146 -16.48 37.96 37.94
N SER A 147 -15.82 38.68 37.04
CA SER A 147 -14.77 38.09 36.17
C SER A 147 -13.56 37.59 36.96
N ARG A 148 -13.17 38.29 38.03
CA ARG A 148 -12.10 37.87 38.96
C ARG A 148 -12.43 36.56 39.65
N VAL A 149 -13.68 36.42 40.08
CA VAL A 149 -14.15 35.22 40.78
C VAL A 149 -14.26 34.04 39.82
N ILE A 150 -14.69 34.25 38.57
CA ILE A 150 -14.74 33.18 37.54
C ILE A 150 -13.32 32.75 37.13
N LEU A 151 -12.37 33.68 37.01
CA LEU A 151 -10.96 33.35 36.80
C LEU A 151 -10.39 32.50 37.94
N TYR A 152 -10.77 32.80 39.19
CA TYR A 152 -10.39 31.99 40.34
C TYR A 152 -11.06 30.61 40.32
N GLU A 153 -12.32 30.52 39.89
CA GLU A 153 -13.03 29.24 39.66
C GLU A 153 -12.28 28.38 38.63
N LEU A 154 -11.88 28.99 37.51
CA LEU A 154 -11.12 28.34 36.45
C LEU A 154 -9.75 27.85 36.96
N ALA A 155 -9.02 28.68 37.70
CA ALA A 155 -7.74 28.31 38.30
C ALA A 155 -7.84 27.10 39.25
N LEU A 156 -8.93 27.02 40.03
CA LEU A 156 -9.21 25.88 40.90
C LEU A 156 -9.45 24.59 40.08
N TYR A 157 -10.26 24.66 39.02
CA TYR A 157 -10.51 23.51 38.15
C TYR A 157 -9.24 23.00 37.44
N LEU A 158 -8.41 23.91 36.94
CA LEU A 158 -7.14 23.56 36.30
C LEU A 158 -6.14 22.95 37.27
N SER A 159 -6.03 23.52 38.48
CA SER A 159 -5.18 22.96 39.54
C SER A 159 -5.61 21.53 39.90
N ARG A 160 -6.93 21.27 39.89
CA ARG A 160 -7.46 19.92 40.12
C ARG A 160 -7.16 18.98 38.95
N LEU A 161 -7.28 19.42 37.69
CA LEU A 161 -6.91 18.62 36.51
C LEU A 161 -5.44 18.22 36.51
N LEU A 162 -4.55 19.15 36.87
CA LEU A 162 -3.12 18.90 36.99
C LEU A 162 -2.81 17.90 38.10
N ALA A 163 -3.54 17.94 39.23
CA ALA A 163 -3.40 16.99 40.33
C ALA A 163 -3.96 15.59 39.99
N CYS A 164 -5.07 15.51 39.24
CA CYS A 164 -5.68 14.24 38.83
C CYS A 164 -4.77 13.37 37.93
N ARG A 165 -3.72 13.95 37.32
CA ARG A 165 -2.72 13.17 36.55
C ARG A 165 -1.93 12.20 37.42
N ALA A 166 -1.88 12.39 38.74
CA ALA A 166 -1.16 11.53 39.67
C ALA A 166 -2.01 10.38 40.24
N GLU A 167 -3.35 10.48 40.19
CA GLU A 167 -4.26 9.54 40.85
C GLU A 167 -5.47 9.22 39.95
N ALA A 168 -5.58 7.97 39.51
CA ALA A 168 -6.47 7.52 38.42
C ALA A 168 -7.99 7.45 38.75
N THR A 169 -8.47 8.09 39.82
CA THR A 169 -9.79 7.77 40.41
C THR A 169 -10.81 8.91 40.43
N ILE A 170 -10.48 10.12 39.95
CA ILE A 170 -11.37 11.29 40.03
C ILE A 170 -12.04 11.57 38.66
N PRO A 171 -13.35 11.91 38.60
CA PRO A 171 -14.04 12.19 37.34
C PRO A 171 -13.59 13.53 36.73
N ALA A 172 -12.49 13.50 35.98
CA ALA A 172 -11.90 14.66 35.30
C ALA A 172 -12.86 15.33 34.28
N ARG A 173 -13.82 14.57 33.73
CA ARG A 173 -14.84 15.06 32.79
C ARG A 173 -15.71 16.19 33.36
N ALA A 174 -16.21 16.06 34.59
CA ALA A 174 -17.03 17.10 35.21
C ALA A 174 -16.23 18.37 35.52
N VAL A 175 -14.93 18.22 35.81
CA VAL A 175 -14.01 19.33 36.01
C VAL A 175 -13.70 20.04 34.68
N PHE A 176 -13.56 19.28 33.59
CA PHE A 176 -13.34 19.80 32.25
C PHE A 176 -14.52 20.63 31.72
N VAL A 177 -15.74 20.07 31.72
CA VAL A 177 -16.95 20.77 31.26
C VAL A 177 -17.12 22.11 31.97
N ARG A 178 -16.81 22.15 33.27
CA ARG A 178 -16.88 23.39 34.06
C ARG A 178 -15.75 24.37 33.74
N SER A 179 -14.56 23.87 33.40
CA SER A 179 -13.45 24.72 32.93
C SER A 179 -13.83 25.43 31.62
N VAL A 180 -14.44 24.70 30.68
CA VAL A 180 -14.93 25.25 29.40
C VAL A 180 -16.06 26.26 29.63
N GLU A 181 -17.01 25.96 30.53
CA GLU A 181 -18.09 26.88 30.87
C GLU A 181 -17.57 28.19 31.51
N CYS A 182 -16.55 28.10 32.37
CA CYS A 182 -15.87 29.29 32.91
C CYS A 182 -15.20 30.11 31.81
N LEU A 183 -14.51 29.46 30.85
CA LEU A 183 -13.86 30.12 29.73
C LEU A 183 -14.86 30.83 28.81
N ARG A 184 -15.94 30.14 28.41
CA ARG A 184 -17.00 30.71 27.58
C ARG A 184 -17.63 31.93 28.26
N ARG A 185 -17.92 31.83 29.55
CA ARG A 185 -18.52 32.94 30.30
C ARG A 185 -17.57 34.14 30.43
N LEU A 186 -16.26 33.90 30.60
CA LEU A 186 -15.27 34.98 30.59
C LEU A 186 -15.20 35.68 29.23
N TYR A 187 -15.35 34.93 28.14
CA TYR A 187 -15.41 35.49 26.79
C TYR A 187 -16.63 36.37 26.57
N GLU A 188 -17.82 35.84 26.86
CA GLU A 188 -19.09 36.59 26.77
C GLU A 188 -18.99 37.90 27.57
N MET A 189 -18.47 37.85 28.80
CA MET A 189 -18.26 39.03 29.64
C MET A 189 -17.23 40.01 29.07
N ALA A 190 -16.18 39.54 28.40
CA ALA A 190 -15.15 40.39 27.81
C ALA A 190 -15.61 41.05 26.51
N GLU A 191 -16.48 40.39 25.75
CA GLU A 191 -17.13 40.94 24.56
C GLU A 191 -18.09 42.08 24.95
N ASP A 192 -18.89 41.85 26.00
CA ASP A 192 -19.88 42.81 26.46
C ASP A 192 -19.32 43.94 27.33
N ASN A 193 -18.14 43.76 27.95
CA ASN A 193 -17.61 44.72 28.94
C ASN A 193 -16.11 45.03 28.77
N LEU A 194 -15.82 46.26 28.30
CA LEU A 194 -14.46 46.74 28.07
C LEU A 194 -13.57 46.71 29.33
N ALA A 195 -14.13 46.92 30.53
CA ALA A 195 -13.36 46.88 31.77
C ALA A 195 -12.95 45.45 32.15
N VAL A 196 -13.79 44.46 31.86
CA VAL A 196 -13.46 43.03 32.01
C VAL A 196 -12.37 42.66 31.01
N ARG A 197 -12.50 43.10 29.76
CA ARG A 197 -11.48 42.89 28.73
C ARG A 197 -10.12 43.49 29.11
N GLN A 198 -10.08 44.74 29.53
CA GLN A 198 -8.84 45.39 29.98
C GLN A 198 -8.24 44.73 31.22
N TYR A 199 -9.09 44.23 32.13
CA TYR A 199 -8.64 43.47 33.29
C TYR A 199 -8.01 42.13 32.91
N LEU A 200 -8.63 41.38 31.98
CA LEU A 200 -8.09 40.12 31.45
C LEU A 200 -6.78 40.35 30.68
N GLU A 201 -6.71 41.41 29.88
CA GLU A 201 -5.51 41.82 29.16
C GLU A 201 -4.38 42.15 30.15
N LYS A 202 -4.66 42.95 31.19
CA LYS A 202 -3.68 43.28 32.24
C LYS A 202 -3.26 42.06 33.07
N ALA A 203 -4.20 41.17 33.41
CA ALA A 203 -3.89 39.93 34.11
C ALA A 203 -2.97 39.04 33.27
N ALA A 204 -3.21 38.97 31.95
CA ALA A 204 -2.36 38.24 31.01
C ALA A 204 -0.98 38.88 30.79
N GLU A 205 -0.68 40.05 31.35
CA GLU A 205 0.66 40.66 31.32
C GLU A 205 1.52 40.29 32.55
N ASP A 206 0.89 40.03 33.70
CA ASP A 206 1.55 39.58 34.94
C ASP A 206 2.05 38.12 34.83
N ASP A 207 3.23 37.80 35.39
CA ASP A 207 3.89 36.49 35.25
C ASP A 207 3.08 35.29 35.81
N GLY A 208 2.23 35.53 36.80
CA GLY A 208 1.37 34.49 37.40
C GLY A 208 0.23 34.06 36.47
N PRO A 209 -0.60 34.98 35.97
CA PRO A 209 -1.69 34.64 35.05
C PRO A 209 -1.21 34.38 33.61
N LYS A 210 -0.06 34.89 33.14
CA LYS A 210 0.60 34.39 31.91
C LYS A 210 0.83 32.89 31.96
N ARG A 211 1.38 32.41 33.07
CA ARG A 211 1.60 30.99 33.31
C ARG A 211 0.28 30.20 33.35
N LEU A 212 -0.77 30.78 33.93
CA LEU A 212 -2.11 30.20 33.97
C LEU A 212 -2.76 30.11 32.58
N VAL A 213 -2.61 31.13 31.74
CA VAL A 213 -3.12 31.18 30.36
C VAL A 213 -2.35 30.25 29.42
N MET A 214 -1.03 30.15 29.58
CA MET A 214 -0.21 29.17 28.85
C MET A 214 -0.46 27.74 29.33
N GLN A 215 -0.69 27.54 30.64
CA GLN A 215 -1.20 26.28 31.17
C GLN A 215 -2.60 25.99 30.64
N LEU A 216 -3.46 26.98 30.45
CA LEU A 216 -4.80 26.81 29.86
C LEU A 216 -4.74 26.34 28.41
N VAL A 217 -3.88 26.92 27.58
CA VAL A 217 -3.70 26.48 26.18
C VAL A 217 -3.06 25.09 26.14
N ALA A 218 -2.00 24.86 26.93
CA ALA A 218 -1.33 23.58 27.00
C ALA A 218 -2.22 22.46 27.58
N VAL A 219 -3.05 22.76 28.59
CA VAL A 219 -4.01 21.83 29.20
C VAL A 219 -5.22 21.61 28.30
N SER A 220 -5.70 22.62 27.58
CA SER A 220 -6.77 22.45 26.58
C SER A 220 -6.31 21.57 25.42
N LEU A 221 -5.06 21.74 24.96
CA LEU A 221 -4.43 20.86 23.97
C LEU A 221 -4.14 19.46 24.54
N ALA A 222 -3.65 19.34 25.77
CA ALA A 222 -3.40 18.05 26.44
C ALA A 222 -4.69 17.25 26.67
N ILE A 223 -5.77 17.92 27.06
CA ILE A 223 -7.06 17.30 27.36
C ILE A 223 -7.79 16.92 26.08
N ALA A 224 -7.72 17.74 25.03
CA ALA A 224 -8.15 17.34 23.68
C ALA A 224 -7.38 16.10 23.18
N CYS A 225 -6.14 15.88 23.65
CA CYS A 225 -5.36 14.68 23.37
C CYS A 225 -5.60 13.49 24.34
N HIS A 226 -6.34 13.66 25.45
CA HIS A 226 -6.42 12.64 26.52
C HIS A 226 -7.84 12.16 26.89
N TYR A 227 -8.91 12.89 26.56
CA TYR A 227 -10.29 12.56 26.98
C TYR A 227 -11.28 12.32 25.83
N ALA A 228 -10.78 11.91 24.66
CA ALA A 228 -11.61 11.52 23.52
C ALA A 228 -12.48 10.25 23.69
N PRO A 229 -12.32 9.35 24.69
CA PRO A 229 -13.18 8.16 24.80
C PRO A 229 -14.08 8.24 26.05
N ASP A 230 -15.33 8.72 25.93
CA ASP A 230 -16.52 8.05 26.53
C ASP A 230 -17.83 8.84 26.30
N PRO A 231 -18.95 8.14 26.04
CA PRO A 231 -20.18 8.67 25.47
C PRO A 231 -21.10 9.28 26.55
N VAL A 232 -22.32 9.64 26.17
CA VAL A 232 -23.40 10.18 27.02
C VAL A 232 -23.32 11.68 27.25
N LEU A 233 -23.77 12.48 26.28
CA LEU A 233 -24.66 13.63 26.49
C LEU A 233 -25.06 14.24 25.14
N GLU A 234 -26.32 14.06 24.77
CA GLU A 234 -27.00 14.79 23.70
C GLU A 234 -27.00 16.30 24.02
N CYS A 235 -26.13 17.07 23.37
CA CYS A 235 -26.27 18.53 23.33
C CYS A 235 -25.83 19.00 21.95
N SER A 236 -26.71 19.71 21.23
CA SER A 236 -26.50 20.12 19.83
C SER A 236 -25.19 20.89 19.65
N SER A 237 -24.19 20.26 19.03
CA SER A 237 -22.76 20.63 19.13
C SER A 237 -22.28 21.71 18.15
N ALA A 238 -22.97 21.95 17.04
CA ALA A 238 -22.43 22.79 15.95
C ALA A 238 -22.22 24.28 16.31
N ALA A 239 -23.00 24.84 17.25
CA ALA A 239 -22.83 26.23 17.67
C ALA A 239 -21.74 26.40 18.74
N VAL A 240 -21.57 25.38 19.61
CA VAL A 240 -20.59 25.41 20.71
C VAL A 240 -19.16 25.21 20.19
N GLU A 241 -19.00 24.46 19.10
CA GLU A 241 -17.71 24.23 18.43
C GLU A 241 -17.17 25.49 17.74
N ALA A 242 -18.04 26.26 17.05
CA ALA A 242 -17.65 27.50 16.38
C ALA A 242 -17.18 28.60 17.37
N ASP A 243 -17.87 28.72 18.51
CA ASP A 243 -17.55 29.70 19.55
C ASP A 243 -16.26 29.33 20.32
N PHE A 244 -15.98 28.03 20.49
CA PHE A 244 -14.77 27.55 21.16
C PHE A 244 -13.49 27.77 20.34
N VAL A 245 -13.56 27.49 19.03
CA VAL A 245 -12.46 27.76 18.09
C VAL A 245 -12.19 29.27 18.02
N GLY A 246 -13.24 30.09 17.97
CA GLY A 246 -13.14 31.56 18.02
C GLY A 246 -12.44 32.10 19.28
N LEU A 247 -12.74 31.53 20.45
CA LEU A 247 -12.12 31.93 21.72
C LEU A 247 -10.64 31.53 21.82
N ALA A 248 -10.31 30.30 21.42
CA ALA A 248 -8.92 29.82 21.39
C ALA A 248 -8.07 30.66 20.42
N LEU A 249 -8.63 30.98 19.24
CA LEU A 249 -8.07 31.89 18.25
C LEU A 249 -7.83 33.30 18.78
N TRP A 250 -8.81 33.86 19.50
CA TRP A 250 -8.72 35.20 20.08
C TRP A 250 -7.64 35.30 21.17
N LEU A 251 -7.57 34.30 22.06
CA LEU A 251 -6.55 34.22 23.11
C LEU A 251 -5.15 34.04 22.51
N ALA A 252 -4.99 33.15 21.53
CA ALA A 252 -3.72 32.93 20.83
C ALA A 252 -3.25 34.17 20.04
N ALA A 253 -4.17 34.90 19.41
CA ALA A 253 -3.85 36.12 18.67
C ALA A 253 -3.38 37.28 19.56
N LYS A 254 -3.82 37.35 20.83
CA LYS A 254 -3.48 38.44 21.75
C LYS A 254 -2.26 38.20 22.63
N LEU A 255 -1.87 36.95 22.87
CA LEU A 255 -0.63 36.61 23.60
C LEU A 255 0.65 36.86 22.78
N GLY A 256 0.51 37.28 21.51
CA GLY A 256 1.54 37.32 20.48
C GLY A 256 2.70 38.31 20.65
N SER A 257 2.77 39.15 21.69
CA SER A 257 3.95 40.01 21.91
C SER A 257 4.94 39.47 22.96
N SER A 258 4.58 38.41 23.70
CA SER A 258 5.44 37.83 24.74
C SER A 258 5.41 36.29 24.79
N PHE A 259 5.22 35.66 23.63
CA PHE A 259 5.19 34.20 23.50
C PHE A 259 6.59 33.62 23.71
N ASP A 260 6.87 33.13 24.92
CA ASP A 260 8.11 32.40 25.22
C ASP A 260 7.96 30.92 24.86
N VAL A 261 8.61 30.53 23.76
CA VAL A 261 8.62 29.18 23.18
C VAL A 261 9.17 28.13 24.17
N ALA A 262 9.97 28.53 25.16
CA ALA A 262 10.56 27.62 26.15
C ALA A 262 9.53 26.86 27.01
N CYS A 263 8.28 27.34 27.11
CA CYS A 263 7.23 26.66 27.86
C CYS A 263 6.68 25.40 27.16
N LEU A 264 6.79 25.31 25.83
CA LEU A 264 6.32 24.16 25.04
C LEU A 264 7.29 22.98 25.05
N GLU A 265 8.59 23.20 25.28
CA GLU A 265 9.61 22.14 25.30
C GLU A 265 9.35 21.08 26.40
N LYS A 266 8.70 21.47 27.51
CA LYS A 266 8.31 20.52 28.58
C LYS A 266 7.13 19.62 28.22
N ALA A 267 6.35 19.97 27.18
CA ALA A 267 5.23 19.17 26.67
C ALA A 267 5.68 18.06 25.68
N SER A 268 6.94 18.07 25.24
CA SER A 268 7.53 17.04 24.36
C SER A 268 7.52 15.62 24.97
N SER A 269 7.31 15.49 26.28
CA SER A 269 7.21 14.22 27.00
C SER A 269 5.82 13.55 26.93
N TRP A 270 4.88 14.13 26.19
CA TRP A 270 3.48 13.67 26.16
C TRP A 270 3.29 12.65 25.02
N SER A 271 3.05 11.39 25.38
CA SER A 271 2.64 10.36 24.42
C SER A 271 1.13 10.47 24.18
N PRO A 272 0.65 10.73 22.94
CA PRO A 272 -0.77 10.78 22.66
C PRO A 272 -1.40 9.38 22.69
N VAL A 273 -2.60 9.27 23.26
CA VAL A 273 -3.45 8.07 23.20
C VAL A 273 -4.53 8.35 22.16
N LEU A 274 -4.72 7.45 21.22
CA LEU A 274 -5.59 7.67 20.06
C LEU A 274 -7.05 7.25 20.36
N PRO A 275 -8.07 7.83 19.67
CA PRO A 275 -9.48 7.43 19.80
C PRO A 275 -9.68 5.97 19.33
N ASP A 276 -10.61 5.24 19.94
CA ASP A 276 -10.97 3.85 19.57
C ASP A 276 -12.28 3.82 18.75
N ASP A 277 -12.43 2.82 17.87
CA ASP A 277 -13.43 2.76 16.79
C ASP A 277 -14.88 2.43 17.25
N SER A 278 -15.17 2.49 18.56
CA SER A 278 -16.52 2.18 19.06
C SER A 278 -17.47 3.37 18.94
N ASP A 279 -18.43 3.22 18.03
CA ASP A 279 -19.63 4.01 17.69
C ASP A 279 -20.00 5.20 18.61
N GLU A 280 -20.06 6.38 17.99
CA GLU A 280 -20.41 7.74 18.47
C GLU A 280 -19.29 8.63 19.07
N ALA A 281 -18.03 8.39 18.70
CA ALA A 281 -16.93 9.34 18.90
C ALA A 281 -17.04 10.56 17.95
N VAL A 282 -16.43 11.69 18.33
CA VAL A 282 -16.12 12.80 17.39
C VAL A 282 -15.52 12.16 16.14
N SER A 283 -16.11 12.43 14.96
CA SER A 283 -15.61 11.79 13.74
C SER A 283 -14.12 12.09 13.61
N LEU A 284 -13.35 11.08 13.22
CA LEU A 284 -11.91 11.23 13.01
C LEU A 284 -11.62 12.39 12.04
N ASP A 285 -12.57 12.68 11.15
CA ASP A 285 -12.62 13.84 10.27
C ASP A 285 -12.69 15.17 11.02
N SER A 286 -13.65 15.37 11.94
CA SER A 286 -13.75 16.60 12.73
C SER A 286 -12.53 16.83 13.63
N TYR A 287 -11.94 15.76 14.16
CA TYR A 287 -10.69 15.85 14.91
C TYR A 287 -9.51 16.27 14.01
N THR A 288 -9.45 15.73 12.79
CA THR A 288 -8.44 16.08 11.79
C THR A 288 -8.62 17.52 11.30
N GLU A 289 -9.85 17.99 11.10
CA GLU A 289 -10.16 19.39 10.76
C GLU A 289 -9.68 20.34 11.84
N PHE A 290 -9.94 20.03 13.12
CA PHE A 290 -9.45 20.83 14.25
C PHE A 290 -7.92 20.91 14.28
N LEU A 291 -7.24 19.76 14.16
CA LEU A 291 -5.77 19.72 14.15
C LEU A 291 -5.18 20.40 12.91
N SER A 292 -5.85 20.31 11.77
CA SER A 292 -5.48 21.03 10.54
C SER A 292 -5.60 22.54 10.71
N ALA A 293 -6.70 23.03 11.30
CA ALA A 293 -6.86 24.45 11.60
C ALA A 293 -5.78 24.94 12.57
N ALA A 294 -5.46 24.14 13.61
CA ALA A 294 -4.35 24.44 14.51
C ALA A 294 -3.00 24.51 13.79
N HIS A 295 -2.76 23.59 12.84
CA HIS A 295 -1.57 23.62 11.99
C HIS A 295 -1.50 24.90 11.14
N GLU A 296 -2.58 25.30 10.46
CA GLU A 296 -2.62 26.52 9.65
C GLU A 296 -2.28 27.78 10.47
N LEU A 297 -2.89 27.93 11.65
CA LEU A 297 -2.68 29.09 12.51
C LEU A 297 -1.27 29.21 13.07
N LEU A 298 -0.68 28.07 13.45
CA LEU A 298 0.72 28.02 13.86
C LEU A 298 1.65 28.22 12.66
N GLY A 299 1.25 27.73 11.50
CA GLY A 299 1.95 27.84 10.24
C GLY A 299 2.09 29.28 9.74
N GLU A 300 1.01 30.06 9.79
CA GLU A 300 1.02 31.50 9.49
C GLU A 300 2.02 32.29 10.36
N ARG A 301 2.31 31.77 11.55
CA ARG A 301 3.24 32.36 12.53
C ARG A 301 4.64 31.75 12.48
N GLY A 302 4.87 30.80 11.59
CA GLY A 302 6.13 30.05 11.50
C GLY A 302 6.44 29.18 12.72
N ALA A 303 5.43 28.85 13.52
CA ALA A 303 5.55 28.11 14.78
C ALA A 303 5.03 26.67 14.69
N CYS A 304 4.58 26.20 13.52
CA CYS A 304 4.00 24.84 13.37
C CYS A 304 5.00 23.71 13.66
N THR A 305 6.31 23.96 13.54
CA THR A 305 7.37 22.99 13.89
C THR A 305 7.91 23.14 15.31
N SER A 306 7.31 24.03 16.12
CA SER A 306 7.64 24.17 17.55
C SER A 306 7.46 22.86 18.31
N ALA A 307 8.14 22.71 19.45
CA ALA A 307 8.13 21.49 20.26
C ALA A 307 8.52 20.24 19.46
N SER A 308 9.56 20.35 18.61
CA SER A 308 10.02 19.27 17.72
C SER A 308 8.92 18.72 16.80
N GLY A 309 7.96 19.57 16.43
CA GLY A 309 6.87 19.23 15.53
C GLY A 309 5.89 18.20 16.10
N ALA A 310 5.76 18.09 17.42
CA ALA A 310 4.90 17.09 18.08
C ALA A 310 3.44 17.13 17.57
N LEU A 311 2.87 18.32 17.34
CA LEU A 311 1.54 18.48 16.75
C LEU A 311 1.45 17.83 15.36
N LEU A 312 2.41 18.14 14.48
CA LEU A 312 2.42 17.66 13.11
C LEU A 312 2.66 16.14 13.06
N ARG A 313 3.53 15.61 13.93
CA ARG A 313 3.75 14.17 14.08
C ARG A 313 2.46 13.45 14.50
N HIS A 314 1.73 14.01 15.48
CA HIS A 314 0.43 13.46 15.91
C HIS A 314 -0.61 13.52 14.79
N LEU A 315 -0.71 14.66 14.10
CA LEU A 315 -1.61 14.82 12.96
C LEU A 315 -1.32 13.80 11.86
N LEU A 316 -0.05 13.49 11.56
CA LEU A 316 0.31 12.42 10.62
C LEU A 316 -0.16 11.03 11.07
N VAL A 317 -0.11 10.72 12.37
CA VAL A 317 -0.61 9.45 12.93
C VAL A 317 -2.14 9.35 12.78
N VAL A 318 -2.85 10.44 13.05
CA VAL A 318 -4.31 10.52 12.86
C VAL A 318 -4.65 10.35 11.37
N CYS A 319 -3.96 11.08 10.50
CA CYS A 319 -4.18 11.00 9.06
C CYS A 319 -3.97 9.58 8.53
N ARG A 320 -2.92 8.91 8.99
CA ARG A 320 -2.65 7.52 8.61
C ARG A 320 -3.81 6.60 8.96
N ARG A 321 -4.40 6.72 10.16
CA ARG A 321 -5.54 5.88 10.56
C ARG A 321 -6.75 6.07 9.65
N ILE A 322 -7.05 7.33 9.28
CA ILE A 322 -8.11 7.62 8.31
C ILE A 322 -7.78 6.94 6.98
N LEU A 323 -6.55 7.10 6.49
CA LEU A 323 -6.14 6.56 5.18
C LEU A 323 -6.03 5.02 5.16
N ASP A 324 -5.77 4.39 6.30
CA ASP A 324 -5.81 2.93 6.44
C ASP A 324 -7.26 2.40 6.25
N ASN A 325 -8.27 3.17 6.66
CA ASN A 325 -9.69 2.85 6.52
C ASN A 325 -10.31 3.33 5.18
N ASP A 326 -9.97 4.54 4.74
CA ASP A 326 -10.40 5.16 3.48
C ASP A 326 -9.20 5.78 2.75
N ARG A 327 -8.65 5.01 1.81
CA ARG A 327 -7.44 5.37 1.07
C ARG A 327 -7.59 6.63 0.21
N ASP A 328 -8.81 6.92 -0.24
CA ASP A 328 -9.07 8.02 -1.17
C ASP A 328 -9.59 9.28 -0.45
N HIS A 329 -9.44 9.35 0.89
CA HIS A 329 -9.86 10.49 1.70
C HIS A 329 -9.02 11.75 1.41
N LEU A 330 -9.41 12.47 0.35
CA LEU A 330 -8.63 13.52 -0.30
C LEU A 330 -8.20 14.64 0.66
N SER A 331 -9.09 15.08 1.55
CA SER A 331 -8.77 16.13 2.53
C SER A 331 -7.71 15.69 3.53
N CYS A 332 -7.73 14.42 3.94
CA CYS A 332 -6.76 13.87 4.88
C CYS A 332 -5.38 13.74 4.24
N TRP A 333 -5.34 13.32 2.96
CA TRP A 333 -4.10 13.28 2.19
C TRP A 333 -3.46 14.67 2.04
N ASP A 334 -4.24 15.70 1.74
CA ASP A 334 -3.75 17.08 1.64
C ASP A 334 -3.20 17.61 2.97
N VAL A 335 -3.86 17.28 4.08
CA VAL A 335 -3.39 17.61 5.43
C VAL A 335 -2.07 16.91 5.73
N ALA A 336 -1.98 15.60 5.45
CA ALA A 336 -0.76 14.83 5.66
C ALA A 336 0.40 15.38 4.80
N ALA A 337 0.14 15.72 3.54
CA ALA A 337 1.12 16.33 2.65
C ALA A 337 1.59 17.70 3.15
N SER A 338 0.69 18.52 3.71
CA SER A 338 1.04 19.80 4.33
C SER A 338 1.95 19.61 5.55
N CYS A 339 1.65 18.62 6.40
CA CYS A 339 2.46 18.27 7.57
C CYS A 339 3.86 17.78 7.16
N LEU A 340 3.96 16.89 6.17
CA LEU A 340 5.25 16.41 5.65
C LEU A 340 6.10 17.53 5.07
N ARG A 341 5.47 18.50 4.44
CA ARG A 341 6.15 19.68 3.90
C ARG A 341 6.69 20.56 5.01
N CYS A 342 5.89 20.88 6.02
CA CYS A 342 6.33 21.72 7.13
C CYS A 342 7.38 21.03 8.02
N LEU A 343 7.21 19.73 8.30
CA LEU A 343 8.17 18.97 9.11
C LEU A 343 9.50 18.75 8.40
N PHE A 344 9.47 18.30 7.14
CA PHE A 344 10.64 17.73 6.50
C PHE A 344 10.96 18.36 5.13
N ASP A 345 10.23 19.35 4.63
CA ASP A 345 10.35 19.84 3.23
C ASP A 345 10.15 18.71 2.20
N ILE A 346 9.19 17.82 2.45
CA ILE A 346 8.78 16.79 1.48
C ILE A 346 7.59 17.30 0.67
N ARG A 347 7.71 17.26 -0.65
CA ARG A 347 6.66 17.71 -1.59
C ARG A 347 5.96 16.52 -2.22
N LEU A 348 4.65 16.41 -1.99
CA LEU A 348 3.78 15.45 -2.68
C LEU A 348 2.99 16.16 -3.77
N HIS A 349 3.15 15.69 -5.01
CA HIS A 349 2.72 16.36 -6.25
C HIS A 349 1.20 16.53 -6.42
N SER A 350 0.38 15.86 -5.60
CA SER A 350 -1.09 15.94 -5.64
C SER A 350 -1.66 17.10 -4.83
N SER A 351 -0.88 17.70 -3.92
CA SER A 351 -1.40 18.64 -2.94
C SER A 351 -1.05 20.08 -3.31
N ASN A 352 -2.06 20.94 -3.47
CA ASN A 352 -1.86 22.38 -3.69
C ASN A 352 -1.69 23.07 -2.33
N THR A 353 -0.74 22.58 -1.53
CA THR A 353 -0.59 22.94 -0.12
C THR A 353 0.04 24.31 0.06
N GLN A 354 -0.58 25.11 0.94
CA GLN A 354 -0.01 26.38 1.39
C GLN A 354 1.33 26.14 2.07
N VAL A 355 2.28 27.05 1.83
CA VAL A 355 3.66 26.92 2.32
C VAL A 355 3.80 27.78 3.56
N HIS A 356 3.84 27.15 4.72
CA HIS A 356 4.20 27.84 5.95
C HIS A 356 5.70 28.13 5.97
N VAL A 357 6.08 29.33 6.40
CA VAL A 357 7.50 29.69 6.61
C VAL A 357 7.91 29.14 7.96
N CYS A 358 8.49 27.93 7.99
CA CYS A 358 8.89 27.25 9.22
C CYS A 358 10.30 26.65 9.09
N GLU A 359 10.92 26.36 10.23
CA GLU A 359 12.19 25.62 10.28
C GLU A 359 11.90 24.12 10.17
N HIS A 360 12.51 23.47 9.19
CA HIS A 360 12.34 22.04 8.95
C HIS A 360 13.23 21.22 9.91
N LEU A 361 12.74 20.06 10.31
CA LEU A 361 13.43 19.12 11.18
C LEU A 361 14.19 18.08 10.36
N ASP A 362 15.25 17.56 10.95
CA ASP A 362 15.87 16.33 10.47
C ASP A 362 14.95 15.12 10.73
N MET A 363 14.98 14.17 9.81
CA MET A 363 14.16 12.96 9.89
C MET A 363 14.86 11.92 10.76
N ASP A 364 14.31 11.64 11.94
CA ASP A 364 14.70 10.51 12.78
C ASP A 364 14.10 9.19 12.25
N ALA A 365 14.55 8.05 12.79
CA ALA A 365 14.11 6.72 12.33
C ALA A 365 12.61 6.46 12.57
N GLU A 366 12.04 6.97 13.66
CA GLU A 366 10.61 6.85 13.97
C GLU A 366 9.76 7.62 12.97
N CYS A 367 10.16 8.86 12.66
CA CYS A 367 9.55 9.70 11.64
C CYS A 367 9.69 9.05 10.27
N ALA A 368 10.87 8.54 9.92
CA ALA A 368 11.09 7.86 8.65
C ALA A 368 10.14 6.67 8.46
N ASN A 369 9.93 5.87 9.51
CA ASN A 369 8.97 4.78 9.49
C ASN A 369 7.52 5.28 9.29
N LEU A 370 7.11 6.35 9.98
CA LEU A 370 5.77 6.94 9.81
C LEU A 370 5.56 7.49 8.39
N VAL A 371 6.54 8.23 7.86
CA VAL A 371 6.52 8.78 6.50
C VAL A 371 6.44 7.66 5.46
N TYR A 372 7.24 6.61 5.64
CA TYR A 372 7.23 5.46 4.75
C TYR A 372 5.85 4.79 4.72
N LEU A 373 5.27 4.49 5.88
CA LEU A 373 3.99 3.78 5.96
C LEU A 373 2.83 4.60 5.39
N LEU A 374 2.91 5.94 5.45
CA LEU A 374 1.94 6.83 4.82
C LEU A 374 2.03 6.81 3.28
N VAL A 375 3.24 6.74 2.72
CA VAL A 375 3.49 6.88 1.28
C VAL A 375 3.62 5.53 0.56
N GLU A 376 3.86 4.44 1.30
CA GLU A 376 4.01 3.08 0.77
C GLU A 376 2.87 2.63 -0.13
N PRO A 377 1.57 2.80 0.21
CA PRO A 377 0.48 2.36 -0.66
C PRO A 377 0.54 3.01 -2.05
N GLU A 378 0.75 4.33 -2.11
CA GLU A 378 0.90 5.05 -3.39
C GLU A 378 2.13 4.61 -4.17
N LEU A 379 3.25 4.34 -3.49
CA LEU A 379 4.48 3.86 -4.12
C LEU A 379 4.30 2.49 -4.74
N VAL A 380 3.71 1.57 -3.97
CA VAL A 380 3.44 0.20 -4.37
C VAL A 380 2.46 0.18 -5.54
N ASP A 381 1.41 0.99 -5.50
CA ASP A 381 0.47 1.13 -6.61
C ASP A 381 1.09 1.80 -7.84
N ALA A 382 1.95 2.80 -7.65
CA ALA A 382 2.70 3.40 -8.75
C ALA A 382 3.63 2.37 -9.42
N ILE A 383 4.33 1.55 -8.65
CA ILE A 383 5.21 0.49 -9.17
C ILE A 383 4.39 -0.60 -9.88
N ARG A 384 3.27 -1.02 -9.30
CA ARG A 384 2.44 -2.12 -9.81
C ARG A 384 1.65 -1.73 -11.06
N ASN A 385 1.16 -0.49 -11.14
CA ASN A 385 0.26 -0.06 -12.21
C ASN A 385 0.97 0.69 -13.36
N ARG A 386 2.16 1.28 -13.14
CA ARG A 386 2.85 2.04 -14.18
C ARG A 386 3.77 1.17 -15.03
N LYS A 387 3.26 0.71 -16.17
CA LYS A 387 4.11 0.12 -17.22
C LYS A 387 4.90 1.21 -17.94
N GLY A 388 6.14 1.45 -17.51
CA GLY A 388 7.13 2.21 -18.28
C GLY A 388 7.07 3.74 -18.16
N THR A 389 6.24 4.30 -17.28
CA THR A 389 6.42 5.67 -16.79
C THR A 389 7.15 5.55 -15.46
N GLY A 390 8.47 5.79 -15.45
CA GLY A 390 9.31 5.60 -14.26
C GLY A 390 8.72 6.27 -13.01
N LEU A 391 9.21 5.85 -11.84
CA LEU A 391 8.78 6.44 -10.56
C LEU A 391 9.01 7.97 -10.60
N ARG A 392 8.06 8.74 -10.05
CA ARG A 392 8.20 10.20 -9.98
C ARG A 392 9.45 10.56 -9.17
N SER A 393 10.12 11.64 -9.55
CA SER A 393 11.32 12.15 -8.87
C SER A 393 11.09 12.34 -7.37
N ASP A 394 9.92 12.84 -7.00
CA ASP A 394 9.57 13.20 -5.63
C ASP A 394 9.51 11.95 -4.75
N PHE A 395 8.89 10.88 -5.25
CA PHE A 395 8.85 9.58 -4.57
C PHE A 395 10.23 8.95 -4.39
N LYS A 396 11.11 9.10 -5.40
CA LYS A 396 12.50 8.65 -5.29
C LYS A 396 13.24 9.42 -4.19
N ALA A 397 13.07 10.74 -4.14
CA ALA A 397 13.68 11.59 -3.11
C ALA A 397 13.16 11.23 -1.70
N ILE A 398 11.86 10.95 -1.56
CA ILE A 398 11.27 10.48 -0.29
C ILE A 398 11.90 9.16 0.15
N LEU A 399 11.98 8.18 -0.77
CA LEU A 399 12.60 6.89 -0.47
C LEU A 399 14.07 7.03 -0.07
N GLU A 400 14.84 7.88 -0.74
CA GLU A 400 16.25 8.14 -0.38
C GLU A 400 16.38 8.77 1.01
N ARG A 401 15.50 9.71 1.38
CA ARG A 401 15.49 10.34 2.71
C ARG A 401 15.08 9.38 3.81
N VAL A 402 14.01 8.61 3.59
CA VAL A 402 13.56 7.56 4.52
C VAL A 402 14.69 6.54 4.71
N THR A 403 15.33 6.12 3.63
CA THR A 403 16.46 5.17 3.67
C THR A 403 17.63 5.75 4.48
N GLY A 404 18.00 7.01 4.24
CA GLY A 404 19.09 7.66 4.96
C GLY A 404 18.81 7.80 6.45
N ALA A 405 17.55 8.06 6.82
CA ALA A 405 17.12 8.22 8.22
C ALA A 405 16.99 6.89 8.97
N LEU A 406 16.52 5.83 8.31
CA LEU A 406 16.53 4.47 8.88
C LEU A 406 17.96 3.93 8.97
N GLY A 407 18.78 4.20 7.96
CA GLY A 407 20.10 3.59 7.79
C GLY A 407 20.01 2.23 7.10
N ASP A 408 21.17 1.70 6.73
CA ASP A 408 21.26 0.36 6.14
C ASP A 408 21.21 -0.72 7.22
N LEU A 409 20.45 -1.78 6.96
CA LEU A 409 20.36 -2.92 7.85
C LEU A 409 21.67 -3.73 7.79
N ASP A 410 22.38 -3.77 8.91
CA ASP A 410 23.64 -4.50 9.02
C ASP A 410 23.37 -6.02 9.10
N VAL A 411 23.49 -6.67 7.95
CA VAL A 411 23.24 -8.12 7.79
C VAL A 411 24.13 -8.95 8.70
N GLU A 412 25.38 -8.53 8.94
CA GLU A 412 26.36 -9.26 9.75
C GLU A 412 25.99 -9.24 11.24
N LYS A 413 25.39 -8.15 11.71
CA LYS A 413 24.92 -8.03 13.11
C LYS A 413 23.71 -8.90 13.42
N HIS A 414 23.02 -9.43 12.40
CA HIS A 414 21.83 -10.24 12.56
C HIS A 414 22.08 -11.67 12.06
N PRO A 415 22.51 -12.62 12.93
CA PRO A 415 22.89 -13.97 12.51
C PRO A 415 21.82 -14.70 11.71
N ARG A 416 20.52 -14.52 12.04
CA ARG A 416 19.42 -15.12 11.29
C ARG A 416 19.33 -14.57 9.86
N LEU A 417 19.53 -13.27 9.69
CA LEU A 417 19.47 -12.61 8.40
C LEU A 417 20.66 -13.02 7.53
N SER A 418 21.87 -13.02 8.09
CA SER A 418 23.07 -13.56 7.44
C SER A 418 22.88 -15.01 7.01
N MET A 419 22.38 -15.89 7.89
CA MET A 419 22.10 -17.29 7.53
C MET A 419 21.05 -17.42 6.42
N ASN A 420 20.00 -16.59 6.43
CA ASN A 420 18.99 -16.61 5.37
C ASN A 420 19.58 -16.14 4.03
N MET A 421 20.45 -15.13 4.04
CA MET A 421 21.19 -14.68 2.85
C MET A 421 22.10 -15.78 2.29
N ASP A 422 22.85 -16.48 3.15
CA ASP A 422 23.70 -17.61 2.76
C ASP A 422 22.86 -18.72 2.09
N VAL A 423 21.70 -19.06 2.67
CA VAL A 423 20.77 -20.05 2.10
C VAL A 423 20.23 -19.62 0.73
N ILE A 424 19.96 -18.33 0.55
CA ILE A 424 19.49 -17.77 -0.73
C ILE A 424 20.61 -17.84 -1.77
N ASP A 425 21.83 -17.46 -1.41
CA ASP A 425 22.99 -17.48 -2.32
C ASP A 425 23.37 -18.92 -2.70
N ASP A 426 23.42 -19.85 -1.74
CA ASP A 426 23.63 -21.27 -1.99
C ASP A 426 22.56 -21.85 -2.94
N TYR A 427 21.30 -21.41 -2.80
CA TYR A 427 20.22 -21.82 -3.70
C TYR A 427 20.38 -21.27 -5.11
N LEU A 428 20.75 -19.99 -5.25
CA LEU A 428 20.95 -19.33 -6.55
C LEU A 428 22.19 -19.85 -7.28
N ASP A 429 23.23 -20.18 -6.52
CA ASP A 429 24.54 -20.59 -7.03
C ASP A 429 24.73 -22.09 -7.12
N GLY A 430 23.88 -22.85 -6.44
CA GLY A 430 23.79 -24.30 -6.49
C GLY A 430 23.93 -24.86 -7.91
N THR A 431 24.91 -25.75 -8.08
CA THR A 431 25.17 -26.44 -9.36
C THR A 431 24.04 -27.37 -9.78
N SER A 432 23.25 -27.84 -8.81
CA SER A 432 22.10 -28.69 -9.03
C SER A 432 20.90 -27.83 -9.38
N MET A 433 20.43 -27.92 -10.64
CA MET A 433 19.09 -27.43 -10.99
C MET A 433 18.10 -27.93 -9.92
N PRO A 434 17.18 -27.07 -9.40
CA PRO A 434 16.17 -27.51 -8.45
C PRO A 434 15.51 -28.77 -9.00
N SER A 435 15.50 -29.85 -8.22
CA SER A 435 15.08 -31.15 -8.72
C SER A 435 13.66 -31.05 -9.29
N PHE A 436 13.56 -31.04 -10.62
CA PHE A 436 12.28 -31.02 -11.35
C PHE A 436 11.37 -32.20 -10.99
N GLY A 437 11.81 -33.16 -10.15
CA GLY A 437 10.97 -34.25 -9.65
C GLY A 437 9.64 -33.77 -9.04
N ILE A 438 9.64 -32.60 -8.40
CA ILE A 438 8.44 -31.99 -7.80
C ILE A 438 7.51 -31.39 -8.87
N VAL A 439 8.09 -30.71 -9.86
CA VAL A 439 7.36 -30.18 -11.02
C VAL A 439 6.81 -31.34 -11.86
N ASP A 440 7.59 -32.40 -12.08
CA ASP A 440 7.18 -33.61 -12.79
C ASP A 440 6.04 -34.34 -12.06
N LEU A 441 6.04 -34.37 -10.72
CA LEU A 441 4.96 -34.96 -9.92
C LEU A 441 3.66 -34.14 -10.05
N ALA A 442 3.74 -32.82 -9.89
CA ALA A 442 2.59 -31.93 -10.04
C ALA A 442 1.99 -31.97 -11.47
N LEU A 443 2.87 -31.97 -12.48
CA LEU A 443 2.47 -32.06 -13.88
C LEU A 443 1.83 -33.41 -14.23
N ARG A 444 2.33 -34.53 -13.68
CA ARG A 444 1.75 -35.87 -13.90
C ARG A 444 0.41 -36.06 -13.19
N ALA A 445 0.23 -35.46 -12.02
CA ALA A 445 -1.02 -35.53 -11.27
C ALA A 445 -2.12 -34.60 -11.83
N GLY A 446 -1.80 -33.73 -12.81
CA GLY A 446 -2.70 -32.65 -13.23
C GLY A 446 -2.99 -31.66 -12.10
N ALA A 447 -2.19 -31.68 -11.05
CA ALA A 447 -2.35 -30.83 -9.88
C ALA A 447 -1.93 -29.40 -10.25
N LEU A 448 -2.77 -28.43 -9.91
CA LEU A 448 -2.43 -27.00 -9.96
C LEU A 448 -1.55 -26.58 -8.77
N GLU A 449 -1.30 -27.51 -7.87
CA GLU A 449 -0.54 -27.33 -6.64
C GLU A 449 0.81 -28.02 -6.80
N LEU A 450 1.87 -27.29 -6.46
CA LEU A 450 3.22 -27.84 -6.38
C LEU A 450 3.41 -28.39 -4.97
N PRO A 451 3.99 -29.59 -4.79
CA PRO A 451 4.35 -30.11 -3.47
C PRO A 451 5.22 -29.10 -2.70
N ASP A 452 4.95 -28.97 -1.40
CA ASP A 452 5.62 -28.00 -0.55
C ASP A 452 7.11 -28.33 -0.44
N SER A 453 7.92 -27.51 -1.11
CA SER A 453 9.39 -27.58 -1.17
C SER A 453 9.97 -26.18 -1.11
N ARG A 454 9.29 -25.33 -0.35
CA ARG A 454 9.76 -23.99 -0.02
C ARG A 454 11.16 -24.11 0.56
N LEU A 455 12.04 -23.18 0.16
CA LEU A 455 13.30 -22.98 0.87
C LEU A 455 12.97 -22.84 2.36
N PRO A 456 13.58 -23.67 3.23
CA PRO A 456 13.37 -23.58 4.67
C PRO A 456 14.13 -22.36 5.19
N LEU A 457 13.67 -21.16 4.81
CA LEU A 457 14.09 -19.94 5.48
C LEU A 457 13.75 -20.11 6.95
N ARG A 458 14.74 -19.95 7.82
CA ARG A 458 14.48 -19.99 9.27
C ARG A 458 13.56 -18.82 9.58
N GLN A 459 12.59 -19.07 10.47
CA GLN A 459 11.46 -18.19 10.83
C GLN A 459 11.69 -16.70 10.52
N PRO A 460 10.69 -16.01 9.92
CA PRO A 460 10.83 -14.60 9.58
C PRO A 460 11.29 -13.79 10.79
N VAL A 461 12.18 -12.82 10.56
CA VAL A 461 12.82 -12.01 11.59
C VAL A 461 11.81 -10.95 12.09
N TYR A 462 10.70 -11.39 12.67
CA TYR A 462 9.74 -10.55 13.37
C TYR A 462 10.10 -10.49 14.87
N ASP A 463 11.35 -10.17 15.19
CA ASP A 463 11.64 -9.75 16.56
C ASP A 463 11.05 -8.34 16.74
N SER A 464 10.41 -8.08 17.88
CA SER A 464 9.57 -6.90 18.20
C SER A 464 10.29 -5.54 18.22
N GLY A 465 11.46 -5.42 17.59
CA GLY A 465 12.29 -4.21 17.53
C GLY A 465 12.49 -3.63 16.12
N PHE A 466 12.02 -4.27 15.05
CA PHE A 466 12.12 -3.71 13.70
C PHE A 466 10.94 -2.80 13.37
N PHE A 467 11.23 -1.61 12.86
CA PHE A 467 10.23 -0.77 12.20
C PHE A 467 9.61 -1.53 11.02
N ALA A 468 8.29 -1.44 10.85
CA ALA A 468 7.57 -2.08 9.75
C ALA A 468 8.15 -1.68 8.38
N ALA A 469 8.66 -0.45 8.25
CA ALA A 469 9.36 0.01 7.06
C ALA A 469 10.55 -0.89 6.66
N TYR A 470 11.32 -1.45 7.61
CA TYR A 470 12.46 -2.32 7.26
C TYR A 470 12.04 -3.59 6.52
N LEU A 471 10.81 -4.07 6.72
CA LEU A 471 10.34 -5.30 6.10
C LEU A 471 10.03 -5.11 4.61
N THR A 472 9.43 -3.99 4.24
CA THR A 472 8.90 -3.76 2.88
C THR A 472 9.70 -2.74 2.07
N GLN A 473 10.41 -1.81 2.73
CA GLN A 473 11.22 -0.79 2.07
C GLN A 473 12.27 -1.37 1.09
N PRO A 474 12.98 -2.48 1.39
CA PRO A 474 13.93 -3.04 0.45
C PRO A 474 13.27 -3.47 -0.88
N PHE A 475 12.05 -4.01 -0.83
CA PHE A 475 11.30 -4.36 -2.04
C PHE A 475 10.92 -3.13 -2.86
N VAL A 476 10.36 -2.10 -2.20
CA VAL A 476 9.93 -0.87 -2.87
C VAL A 476 11.12 -0.14 -3.48
N ARG A 477 12.25 -0.07 -2.77
CA ARG A 477 13.52 0.50 -3.25
C ARG A 477 14.03 -0.24 -4.49
N ALA A 478 14.13 -1.57 -4.42
CA ALA A 478 14.57 -2.40 -5.54
C ALA A 478 13.67 -2.23 -6.77
N ALA A 479 12.35 -2.26 -6.57
CA ALA A 479 11.39 -2.17 -7.67
C ALA A 479 11.39 -0.78 -8.32
N ALA A 480 11.49 0.29 -7.53
CA ALA A 480 11.64 1.65 -8.02
C ALA A 480 12.92 1.84 -8.85
N GLN A 481 14.06 1.36 -8.33
CA GLN A 481 15.35 1.42 -9.03
C GLN A 481 15.31 0.62 -10.33
N HIS A 482 14.74 -0.59 -10.30
CA HIS A 482 14.64 -1.45 -11.46
C HIS A 482 13.76 -0.86 -12.56
N GLU A 483 12.59 -0.30 -12.26
CA GLU A 483 11.76 0.36 -13.28
C GLU A 483 12.41 1.64 -13.83
N SER A 484 13.13 2.40 -12.99
CA SER A 484 13.93 3.55 -13.44
C SER A 484 15.05 3.12 -14.40
N LEU A 485 15.72 2.01 -14.10
CA LEU A 485 16.76 1.42 -14.94
C LEU A 485 16.21 0.99 -16.30
N LEU A 486 15.09 0.24 -16.31
CA LEU A 486 14.43 -0.20 -17.53
C LEU A 486 13.96 0.97 -18.39
N PHE A 487 13.47 2.05 -17.78
CA PHE A 487 13.09 3.26 -18.50
C PHE A 487 14.29 3.88 -19.22
N ARG A 488 15.43 4.04 -18.53
CA ARG A 488 16.67 4.54 -19.13
C ARG A 488 17.15 3.65 -20.28
N MET A 489 17.07 2.34 -20.13
CA MET A 489 17.46 1.40 -21.20
C MET A 489 16.55 1.52 -22.43
N ARG A 490 15.23 1.64 -22.25
CA ARG A 490 14.28 1.81 -23.38
C ARG A 490 14.50 3.11 -24.14
N SER A 491 14.93 4.17 -23.46
CA SER A 491 15.28 5.44 -24.10
C SER A 491 16.59 5.39 -24.90
N GLY A 492 17.32 4.27 -24.87
CA GLY A 492 18.59 4.10 -25.58
C GLY A 492 19.74 4.93 -24.99
N LEU A 493 19.54 5.50 -23.80
CA LEU A 493 20.48 6.45 -23.20
C LEU A 493 21.72 5.76 -22.59
N VAL A 494 21.60 4.54 -22.05
CA VAL A 494 22.67 3.90 -21.26
C VAL A 494 22.58 2.36 -21.32
N ARG A 495 23.72 1.66 -21.55
CA ARG A 495 23.90 0.25 -21.14
C ARG A 495 24.29 0.23 -19.67
N ALA A 496 23.47 -0.39 -18.84
CA ALA A 496 23.56 -0.22 -17.38
C ALA A 496 23.74 -1.56 -16.66
N VAL A 497 24.72 -2.34 -17.12
CA VAL A 497 25.02 -3.68 -16.59
C VAL A 497 25.41 -3.65 -15.11
N GLY A 498 26.18 -2.64 -14.67
CA GLY A 498 26.63 -2.49 -13.28
C GLY A 498 25.62 -1.92 -12.28
N ASP A 499 24.44 -1.48 -12.75
CA ASP A 499 23.43 -0.87 -11.87
C ASP A 499 22.52 -1.92 -11.19
N TYR A 500 22.71 -3.21 -11.51
CA TYR A 500 21.86 -4.30 -11.02
C TYR A 500 22.26 -4.84 -9.63
N ASP A 501 23.50 -4.64 -9.17
CA ASP A 501 23.99 -5.26 -7.94
C ASP A 501 23.15 -4.85 -6.72
N LYS A 502 22.93 -3.55 -6.54
CA LYS A 502 22.08 -3.02 -5.46
C LYS A 502 20.62 -3.52 -5.56
N ILE A 503 20.10 -3.65 -6.78
CA ILE A 503 18.75 -4.18 -7.01
C ILE A 503 18.67 -5.64 -6.56
N PHE A 504 19.71 -6.44 -6.84
CA PHE A 504 19.77 -7.83 -6.40
C PHE A 504 19.86 -7.93 -4.88
N ASP A 505 20.72 -7.13 -4.25
CA ASP A 505 20.91 -7.13 -2.80
C ASP A 505 19.62 -6.75 -2.07
N ASP A 506 18.92 -5.72 -2.54
CA ASP A 506 17.66 -5.27 -1.94
C ASP A 506 16.53 -6.30 -2.04
N TYR A 507 16.40 -6.97 -3.19
CA TYR A 507 15.43 -8.05 -3.33
C TYR A 507 15.79 -9.26 -2.47
N ARG A 508 17.07 -9.63 -2.39
CA ARG A 508 17.54 -10.72 -1.51
C ARG A 508 17.28 -10.40 -0.05
N LEU A 509 17.56 -9.16 0.37
CA LEU A 509 17.30 -8.67 1.72
C LEU A 509 15.80 -8.80 2.05
N ASN A 510 14.91 -8.37 1.16
CA ASN A 510 13.47 -8.53 1.36
C ASN A 510 13.04 -10.00 1.49
N ILE A 511 13.59 -10.89 0.64
CA ILE A 511 13.31 -12.34 0.72
C ILE A 511 13.81 -12.91 2.06
N ALA A 512 14.99 -12.49 2.51
CA ALA A 512 15.60 -12.96 3.76
C ALA A 512 14.82 -12.49 5.00
N LEU A 513 14.17 -11.32 4.92
CA LEU A 513 13.27 -10.79 5.95
C LEU A 513 11.89 -11.48 5.97
N GLY A 514 11.41 -11.96 4.82
CA GLY A 514 10.20 -12.78 4.71
C GLY A 514 8.88 -12.02 4.61
N ALA A 515 8.88 -10.74 4.21
CA ALA A 515 7.68 -9.90 4.16
C ALA A 515 6.66 -10.29 3.05
N GLU A 516 7.11 -10.35 1.78
CA GLU A 516 6.28 -10.76 0.64
C GLU A 516 7.11 -11.65 -0.31
N PRO A 517 7.44 -12.88 0.10
CA PRO A 517 8.53 -13.60 -0.54
C PRO A 517 8.21 -13.98 -2.00
N SER A 518 6.93 -14.22 -2.35
CA SER A 518 6.57 -14.66 -3.72
C SER A 518 6.75 -13.56 -4.76
N GLU A 519 6.38 -12.33 -4.43
CA GLU A 519 6.51 -11.16 -5.30
C GLU A 519 7.99 -10.77 -5.41
N ALA A 520 8.72 -10.76 -4.30
CA ALA A 520 10.16 -10.49 -4.28
C ALA A 520 10.97 -11.53 -5.09
N TRP A 521 10.68 -12.83 -4.97
CA TRP A 521 11.28 -13.87 -5.81
C TRP A 521 11.00 -13.65 -7.28
N TYR A 522 9.75 -13.33 -7.66
CA TYR A 522 9.41 -13.03 -9.05
C TYR A 522 10.21 -11.83 -9.57
N HIS A 523 10.26 -10.74 -8.82
CA HIS A 523 10.94 -9.50 -9.22
C HIS A 523 12.47 -9.68 -9.31
N LEU A 524 13.08 -10.41 -8.38
CA LEU A 524 14.50 -10.81 -8.46
C LEU A 524 14.75 -11.65 -9.72
N GLY A 525 13.88 -12.63 -9.98
CA GLY A 525 13.95 -13.47 -11.17
C GLY A 525 13.82 -12.68 -12.47
N ARG A 526 12.96 -11.65 -12.49
CA ARG A 526 12.81 -10.71 -13.61
C ARG A 526 14.07 -9.86 -13.78
N ALA A 527 14.64 -9.31 -12.71
CA ALA A 527 15.85 -8.51 -12.76
C ALA A 527 17.04 -9.29 -13.35
N PHE A 528 17.29 -10.53 -12.90
CA PHE A 528 18.30 -11.41 -13.51
C PHE A 528 18.03 -11.66 -15.00
N SER A 529 16.76 -11.85 -15.35
CA SER A 529 16.34 -12.14 -16.71
C SER A 529 16.51 -10.93 -17.65
N ASP A 530 16.30 -9.72 -17.14
CA ASP A 530 16.46 -8.45 -17.85
C ASP A 530 17.95 -8.10 -18.02
N LEU A 531 18.79 -8.30 -17.00
CA LEU A 531 20.24 -8.18 -17.13
C LEU A 531 20.80 -9.15 -18.18
N ALA A 532 20.33 -10.41 -18.19
CA ALA A 532 20.74 -11.36 -19.22
C ALA A 532 20.30 -10.92 -20.63
N ASP A 533 19.15 -10.26 -20.78
CA ASP A 533 18.70 -9.70 -22.05
C ASP A 533 19.59 -8.53 -22.50
N GLU A 534 20.03 -7.68 -21.57
CA GLU A 534 20.94 -6.57 -21.86
C GLU A 534 22.33 -7.04 -22.29
N MET A 535 22.84 -8.11 -21.68
CA MET A 535 24.09 -8.74 -22.09
C MET A 535 23.96 -9.38 -23.49
N LEU A 536 22.78 -9.91 -23.82
CA LEU A 536 22.48 -10.45 -25.16
C LEU A 536 22.27 -9.38 -26.25
N LEU A 537 22.20 -8.10 -25.89
CA LEU A 537 22.22 -6.99 -26.84
C LEU A 537 23.65 -6.58 -27.26
N GLY A 538 24.67 -7.18 -26.66
CA GLY A 538 26.07 -6.94 -27.01
C GLY A 538 26.44 -7.40 -28.42
N THR A 539 27.65 -7.06 -28.85
CA THR A 539 28.24 -7.61 -30.09
C THR A 539 28.42 -9.13 -29.98
N ALA A 540 28.60 -9.82 -31.12
CA ALA A 540 28.83 -11.27 -31.11
C ALA A 540 30.05 -11.68 -30.26
N SER A 541 31.10 -10.84 -30.21
CA SER A 541 32.28 -11.05 -29.34
C SER A 541 31.90 -10.90 -27.87
N GLU A 542 31.22 -9.81 -27.49
CA GLU A 542 30.76 -9.58 -26.11
C GLU A 542 29.85 -10.71 -25.62
N ILE A 543 28.94 -11.19 -26.46
CA ILE A 543 28.07 -12.32 -26.13
C ILE A 543 28.87 -13.60 -25.93
N ALA A 544 29.93 -13.82 -26.72
CA ALA A 544 30.79 -14.99 -26.59
C ALA A 544 31.63 -14.94 -25.31
N GLU A 545 32.17 -13.77 -24.97
CA GLU A 545 32.95 -13.51 -23.76
C GLU A 545 32.10 -13.67 -22.49
N CYS A 546 30.90 -13.08 -22.48
CA CYS A 546 29.98 -13.10 -21.34
C CYS A 546 29.03 -14.31 -21.33
N ARG A 547 29.29 -15.34 -22.13
CA ARG A 547 28.38 -16.48 -22.32
C ARG A 547 28.07 -17.21 -21.01
N TYR A 548 29.07 -17.36 -20.14
CA TYR A 548 28.91 -18.02 -18.84
C TYR A 548 27.99 -17.22 -17.92
N ASP A 549 28.22 -15.91 -17.80
CA ASP A 549 27.42 -15.03 -16.94
C ASP A 549 25.97 -14.95 -17.42
N ILE A 550 25.74 -14.86 -18.74
CA ILE A 550 24.39 -14.91 -19.32
C ILE A 550 23.68 -16.21 -18.93
N ALA A 551 24.36 -17.34 -18.98
CA ALA A 551 23.78 -18.63 -18.60
C ALA A 551 23.51 -18.72 -17.10
N LEU A 552 24.41 -18.21 -16.26
CA LEU A 552 24.25 -18.14 -14.81
C LEU A 552 23.06 -17.27 -14.42
N LEU A 553 22.92 -16.08 -15.01
CA LEU A 553 21.79 -15.17 -14.80
C LEU A 553 20.46 -15.82 -15.23
N GLN A 554 20.43 -16.52 -16.37
CA GLN A 554 19.24 -17.25 -16.80
C GLN A 554 18.87 -18.40 -15.83
N ARG A 555 19.87 -19.06 -15.23
CA ARG A 555 19.66 -20.11 -14.22
C ARG A 555 19.13 -19.52 -12.91
N ARG A 556 19.74 -18.44 -12.41
CA ARG A 556 19.27 -17.72 -11.22
C ARG A 556 17.83 -17.23 -11.42
N SER A 557 17.54 -16.63 -12.57
CA SER A 557 16.19 -16.23 -12.98
C SER A 557 15.17 -17.37 -12.95
N LEU A 558 15.53 -18.57 -13.44
CA LEU A 558 14.67 -19.75 -13.40
C LEU A 558 14.43 -20.25 -11.98
N SER A 559 15.46 -20.27 -11.14
CA SER A 559 15.37 -20.69 -9.75
C SER A 559 14.44 -19.77 -8.95
N CYS A 560 14.57 -18.46 -9.12
CA CYS A 560 13.66 -17.47 -8.56
C CYS A 560 12.20 -17.68 -9.01
N ALA A 561 11.98 -17.94 -10.32
CA ALA A 561 10.64 -18.17 -10.84
C ALA A 561 10.00 -19.46 -10.28
N ILE A 562 10.81 -20.49 -10.01
CA ILE A 562 10.35 -21.72 -9.34
C ILE A 562 9.95 -21.39 -7.89
N GLN A 563 10.75 -20.66 -7.13
CA GLN A 563 10.40 -20.25 -5.76
C GLN A 563 9.13 -19.41 -5.71
N ALA A 564 9.01 -18.40 -6.59
CA ALA A 564 7.79 -17.59 -6.70
C ALA A 564 6.55 -18.48 -6.95
N SER A 565 6.68 -19.50 -7.81
CA SER A 565 5.57 -20.42 -8.11
C SER A 565 5.17 -21.32 -6.94
N GLN A 566 6.13 -21.71 -6.08
CA GLN A 566 5.90 -22.58 -4.92
C GLN A 566 5.27 -21.84 -3.73
N GLN A 567 5.46 -20.53 -3.66
CA GLN A 567 4.96 -19.71 -2.56
C GLN A 567 3.53 -19.19 -2.76
N LEU A 568 2.99 -19.32 -3.98
CA LEU A 568 1.58 -19.02 -4.23
C LEU A 568 0.69 -19.98 -3.40
N PRO A 569 -0.28 -19.48 -2.62
CA PRO A 569 -1.13 -20.32 -1.76
C PRO A 569 -1.89 -21.37 -2.57
N PRO A 570 -2.31 -22.52 -2.02
CA PRO A 570 -3.15 -23.44 -2.78
C PRO A 570 -4.42 -22.73 -3.28
N LEU A 571 -4.90 -23.09 -4.47
CA LEU A 571 -6.22 -22.64 -4.90
C LEU A 571 -7.22 -23.38 -4.02
N LEU A 572 -7.64 -22.77 -2.90
CA LEU A 572 -8.79 -23.23 -2.16
C LEU A 572 -9.98 -23.14 -3.11
N LEU A 573 -10.24 -24.24 -3.82
CA LEU A 573 -11.51 -24.49 -4.47
C LEU A 573 -12.52 -24.58 -3.33
N SER A 574 -13.03 -23.43 -2.88
CA SER A 574 -14.28 -23.40 -2.13
C SER A 574 -15.38 -23.84 -3.11
N GLY A 575 -15.45 -25.15 -3.34
CA GLY A 575 -16.68 -25.79 -3.75
C GLY A 575 -17.75 -25.43 -2.72
N THR A 576 -18.94 -25.13 -3.21
CA THR A 576 -20.14 -24.70 -2.46
C THR A 576 -20.23 -23.20 -2.11
N ALA A 577 -19.95 -22.31 -3.06
CA ALA A 577 -20.80 -21.11 -3.18
C ALA A 577 -21.97 -21.47 -4.10
N ASP A 578 -23.16 -21.56 -3.51
CA ASP A 578 -24.39 -21.92 -4.18
C ASP A 578 -24.64 -21.00 -5.39
N LYS A 579 -24.92 -21.61 -6.54
CA LYS A 579 -25.29 -20.90 -7.77
C LYS A 579 -26.67 -20.28 -7.60
N LYS A 580 -26.75 -19.09 -7.03
CA LYS A 580 -27.83 -18.14 -7.35
C LYS A 580 -27.23 -16.91 -8.00
N ARG A 581 -26.97 -17.05 -9.30
CA ARG A 581 -26.79 -15.91 -10.21
C ARG A 581 -28.19 -15.33 -10.43
N PRO A 582 -28.47 -14.04 -10.15
CA PRO A 582 -29.76 -13.45 -10.46
C PRO A 582 -29.89 -13.30 -11.99
N GLU A 583 -31.05 -13.69 -12.52
CA GLU A 583 -31.43 -13.43 -13.91
C GLU A 583 -31.55 -11.92 -14.17
N PRO A 584 -31.28 -11.44 -15.40
CA PRO A 584 -31.51 -10.05 -15.75
C PRO A 584 -33.01 -9.80 -15.91
N ALA A 585 -33.68 -9.38 -14.84
CA ALA A 585 -35.04 -8.88 -14.90
C ALA A 585 -35.05 -7.42 -15.39
N ASN A 586 -35.48 -7.23 -16.62
CA ASN A 586 -36.13 -6.00 -17.07
C ASN A 586 -37.32 -5.72 -16.14
N THR A 587 -37.29 -4.64 -15.35
CA THR A 587 -38.45 -3.77 -15.10
C THR A 587 -38.06 -2.55 -14.27
N THR A 588 -38.50 -1.40 -14.74
CA THR A 588 -38.60 -0.11 -14.06
C THR A 588 -39.23 -0.23 -12.67
N GLY A 589 -38.55 0.26 -11.63
CA GLY A 589 -39.11 0.40 -10.29
C GLY A 589 -38.13 1.08 -9.34
N ILE A 590 -38.43 2.33 -8.99
CA ILE A 590 -37.70 3.15 -8.03
C ILE A 590 -38.01 2.62 -6.61
N SER A 591 -36.98 2.22 -5.86
CA SER A 591 -37.00 2.24 -4.39
C SER A 591 -35.57 2.34 -3.86
N ASN A 592 -35.30 3.45 -3.18
CA ASN A 592 -34.08 3.69 -2.42
C ASN A 592 -34.11 2.83 -1.16
N ASP A 593 -33.16 1.92 -1.00
CA ASP A 593 -32.70 1.43 0.29
C ASP A 593 -31.18 1.20 0.20
N SER A 594 -30.44 2.12 0.82
CA SER A 594 -28.98 2.12 0.93
C SER A 594 -28.58 1.46 2.25
N GLY A 595 -28.33 0.14 2.21
CA GLY A 595 -27.70 -0.61 3.30
C GLY A 595 -26.24 -0.93 2.95
N SER A 596 -25.31 -0.30 3.65
CA SER A 596 -23.86 -0.49 3.55
C SER A 596 -23.45 -1.90 4.01
N SER A 597 -23.00 -2.72 3.06
CA SER A 597 -22.42 -4.05 3.32
C SER A 597 -21.22 -4.33 2.39
N SER A 598 -20.38 -3.31 2.15
CA SER A 598 -19.31 -3.37 1.13
C SER A 598 -17.89 -3.64 1.65
N SER A 599 -17.60 -3.58 2.95
CA SER A 599 -16.20 -3.58 3.40
C SER A 599 -15.51 -4.95 3.48
N GLN A 600 -16.24 -6.07 3.53
CA GLN A 600 -15.63 -7.42 3.59
C GLN A 600 -15.31 -8.03 2.22
N ASP A 601 -15.99 -7.61 1.14
CA ASP A 601 -15.75 -8.16 -0.21
C ASP A 601 -14.49 -7.57 -0.85
N ASP A 602 -14.13 -6.32 -0.52
CA ASP A 602 -12.98 -5.62 -1.12
C ASP A 602 -11.62 -6.24 -0.75
N GLY A 603 -11.48 -6.73 0.50
CA GLY A 603 -10.25 -7.38 0.97
C GLY A 603 -9.94 -8.69 0.24
N ASN A 604 -10.97 -9.49 -0.04
CA ASN A 604 -10.83 -10.74 -0.80
C ASN A 604 -10.50 -10.47 -2.26
N ASP A 605 -11.08 -9.43 -2.87
CA ASP A 605 -10.77 -9.05 -4.25
C ASP A 605 -9.33 -8.56 -4.41
N PHE A 606 -8.80 -7.81 -3.44
CA PHE A 606 -7.39 -7.37 -3.47
C PHE A 606 -6.40 -8.54 -3.47
N ALA A 607 -6.55 -9.48 -2.54
CA ALA A 607 -5.69 -10.67 -2.46
C ALA A 607 -5.80 -11.54 -3.73
N LEU A 608 -7.02 -11.67 -4.27
CA LEU A 608 -7.27 -12.39 -5.53
C LEU A 608 -6.53 -11.73 -6.71
N ARG A 609 -6.62 -10.40 -6.84
CA ARG A 609 -5.92 -9.64 -7.88
C ARG A 609 -4.40 -9.76 -7.74
N GLN A 610 -3.87 -9.74 -6.52
CA GLN A 610 -2.43 -9.95 -6.28
C GLN A 610 -2.01 -11.36 -6.71
N HIS A 611 -2.79 -12.39 -6.39
CA HIS A 611 -2.51 -13.77 -6.82
C HIS A 611 -2.54 -13.93 -8.35
N VAL A 612 -3.53 -13.34 -9.03
CA VAL A 612 -3.59 -13.34 -10.51
C VAL A 612 -2.33 -12.70 -11.08
N ARG A 613 -1.92 -11.55 -10.52
CA ARG A 613 -0.76 -10.79 -10.98
C ARG A 613 0.54 -11.58 -10.79
N VAL A 614 0.80 -12.14 -9.61
CA VAL A 614 2.04 -12.91 -9.35
C VAL A 614 2.07 -14.18 -10.20
N ALA A 615 0.94 -14.92 -10.31
CA ALA A 615 0.86 -16.12 -11.13
C ALA A 615 1.10 -15.82 -12.62
N SER A 616 0.42 -14.82 -13.18
CA SER A 616 0.59 -14.44 -14.58
C SER A 616 2.00 -13.94 -14.88
N SER A 617 2.54 -13.07 -14.02
CA SER A 617 3.86 -12.50 -14.19
C SER A 617 4.96 -13.57 -14.11
N THR A 618 4.84 -14.50 -13.15
CA THR A 618 5.72 -15.68 -13.05
C THR A 618 5.58 -16.58 -14.29
N GLY A 619 4.36 -16.78 -14.78
CA GLY A 619 4.10 -17.50 -16.03
C GLY A 619 4.80 -16.87 -17.24
N HIS A 620 4.75 -15.53 -17.36
CA HIS A 620 5.44 -14.79 -18.41
C HIS A 620 6.96 -14.94 -18.32
N LEU A 621 7.52 -14.82 -17.11
CA LEU A 621 8.95 -15.01 -16.87
C LEU A 621 9.40 -16.42 -17.27
N LEU A 622 8.70 -17.47 -16.80
CA LEU A 622 8.97 -18.87 -17.15
C LEU A 622 8.88 -19.11 -18.67
N TYR A 623 7.84 -18.57 -19.31
CA TYR A 623 7.70 -18.66 -20.76
C TYR A 623 8.88 -18.00 -21.49
N ARG A 624 9.32 -16.81 -21.03
CA ARG A 624 10.45 -16.08 -21.62
C ARG A 624 11.73 -16.88 -21.48
N ILE A 625 12.03 -17.38 -20.29
CA ILE A 625 13.19 -18.23 -20.00
C ILE A 625 13.19 -19.45 -20.95
N ALA A 626 12.08 -20.20 -21.01
CA ALA A 626 11.96 -21.38 -21.87
C ALA A 626 12.06 -21.07 -23.37
N ALA A 627 11.63 -19.88 -23.80
CA ALA A 627 11.68 -19.47 -25.20
C ALA A 627 13.06 -19.05 -25.68
N ARG A 628 14.01 -18.77 -24.78
CA ARG A 628 15.39 -18.47 -25.15
C ARG A 628 16.11 -19.73 -25.62
N PRO A 629 17.09 -19.61 -26.54
CA PRO A 629 18.03 -20.68 -26.81
C PRO A 629 18.94 -20.87 -25.59
N LEU A 630 18.40 -21.45 -24.52
CA LEU A 630 19.10 -21.77 -23.29
C LEU A 630 20.32 -22.64 -23.60
N PRO A 631 21.54 -22.18 -23.26
CA PRO A 631 22.73 -23.03 -23.15
C PRO A 631 22.71 -23.87 -21.87
N LEU A 632 21.57 -23.96 -21.14
CA LEU A 632 21.39 -24.62 -19.84
C LEU A 632 21.94 -26.05 -19.74
N LEU A 633 22.24 -26.70 -20.86
CA LEU A 633 22.71 -28.09 -20.94
C LEU A 633 24.06 -28.27 -21.61
N ALA A 634 24.64 -27.23 -22.23
CA ALA A 634 25.92 -27.40 -22.92
C ALA A 634 27.09 -27.57 -21.94
N PHE A 635 26.89 -27.25 -20.67
CA PHE A 635 27.90 -27.41 -19.63
C PHE A 635 27.37 -28.32 -18.52
N ARG A 636 27.40 -29.63 -18.76
CA ARG A 636 28.01 -30.48 -17.74
C ARG A 636 29.39 -29.89 -17.54
N VAL A 637 29.61 -29.26 -16.39
CA VAL A 637 30.93 -28.85 -15.93
C VAL A 637 31.85 -30.06 -16.14
N LEU A 638 32.66 -30.03 -17.20
CA LEU A 638 33.90 -30.78 -17.17
C LEU A 638 34.69 -30.09 -16.06
N PRO A 639 35.03 -30.79 -14.97
CA PRO A 639 35.78 -30.17 -13.90
C PRO A 639 37.07 -29.59 -14.50
N SER A 640 37.43 -28.39 -14.08
CA SER A 640 38.64 -27.67 -14.51
C SER A 640 39.92 -28.50 -14.35
N SER A 641 39.86 -29.61 -13.60
CA SER A 641 40.92 -30.61 -13.46
C SER A 641 41.24 -31.42 -14.72
N VAL A 642 40.52 -31.26 -15.84
CA VAL A 642 40.85 -31.92 -17.13
C VAL A 642 41.62 -31.00 -18.08
N LEU A 643 41.82 -29.72 -17.74
CA LEU A 643 42.55 -28.75 -18.59
C LEU A 643 43.94 -28.38 -18.07
N VAL A 644 44.49 -29.12 -17.10
CA VAL A 644 45.89 -29.00 -16.71
C VAL A 644 46.49 -30.41 -16.54
N SER A 645 46.88 -31.01 -17.66
CA SER A 645 48.01 -31.94 -17.67
C SER A 645 49.10 -31.28 -18.51
N ASP A 646 49.96 -30.57 -17.81
CA ASP A 646 51.19 -29.96 -18.30
C ASP A 646 52.23 -31.08 -18.45
N ASP A 647 52.06 -31.91 -19.48
CA ASP A 647 53.10 -32.85 -19.90
C ASP A 647 53.49 -32.51 -21.34
N GLY A 648 54.62 -31.82 -21.44
CA GLY A 648 55.29 -31.50 -22.69
C GLY A 648 55.67 -32.78 -23.43
N SER A 649 54.87 -33.12 -24.43
CA SER A 649 55.34 -33.90 -25.57
C SER A 649 54.81 -33.26 -26.85
N GLU A 650 55.72 -32.62 -27.57
CA GLU A 650 55.55 -32.14 -28.93
C GLU A 650 55.18 -33.31 -29.86
N SER A 651 53.90 -33.50 -30.08
CA SER A 651 53.40 -34.14 -31.30
C SER A 651 52.27 -33.28 -31.83
N GLY A 652 52.62 -32.37 -32.74
CA GLY A 652 51.69 -31.49 -33.42
C GLY A 652 50.65 -32.28 -34.21
N GLN A 653 49.44 -32.38 -33.67
CA GLN A 653 48.22 -32.40 -34.47
C GLN A 653 47.60 -31.00 -34.38
N GLN A 654 48.11 -30.14 -35.26
CA GLN A 654 47.46 -28.90 -35.64
C GLN A 654 46.07 -29.27 -36.19
N TRP A 655 45.02 -28.86 -35.48
CA TRP A 655 43.69 -28.83 -36.05
C TRP A 655 43.71 -27.71 -37.08
N ASP A 656 43.99 -28.06 -38.33
CA ASP A 656 43.74 -27.19 -39.47
C ASP A 656 42.24 -26.86 -39.48
N ILE A 657 41.91 -25.69 -38.96
CA ILE A 657 40.70 -24.96 -39.32
C ILE A 657 40.94 -24.55 -40.76
N GLY A 658 40.64 -25.48 -41.68
CA GLY A 658 40.77 -25.27 -43.11
C GLY A 658 40.11 -23.95 -43.50
N GLU A 659 40.87 -23.13 -44.23
CA GLU A 659 40.39 -21.92 -44.87
C GLU A 659 39.01 -22.17 -45.47
N TRP A 660 38.04 -21.37 -45.02
CA TRP A 660 36.70 -21.32 -45.60
C TRP A 660 36.82 -20.56 -46.94
N SER A 661 37.48 -21.18 -47.91
CA SER A 661 37.66 -20.64 -49.24
C SER A 661 36.33 -20.76 -50.00
N GLY A 662 35.61 -19.63 -50.10
CA GLY A 662 34.92 -19.20 -51.32
C GLY A 662 34.15 -20.23 -52.12
N SER A 663 33.20 -20.96 -51.52
CA SER A 663 32.09 -21.57 -52.25
C SER A 663 30.90 -21.69 -51.31
N CYS A 664 30.03 -20.68 -51.34
CA CYS A 664 28.77 -20.70 -50.60
C CYS A 664 27.84 -21.70 -51.27
N ASP A 665 27.99 -22.97 -50.90
CA ASP A 665 27.14 -24.04 -51.39
C ASP A 665 25.69 -23.77 -50.98
N ARG A 666 24.86 -23.40 -51.96
CA ARG A 666 23.41 -23.19 -51.78
C ARG A 666 22.72 -24.44 -51.19
N SER A 667 23.35 -25.61 -51.30
CA SER A 667 22.89 -26.84 -50.65
C SER A 667 22.99 -26.77 -49.13
N ALA A 668 24.01 -26.10 -48.56
CA ALA A 668 24.21 -25.98 -47.12
C ALA A 668 23.15 -25.07 -46.47
N VAL A 669 22.76 -23.98 -47.14
CA VAL A 669 21.66 -23.09 -46.69
C VAL A 669 20.29 -23.79 -46.82
N ARG A 670 20.06 -24.55 -47.90
CA ARG A 670 18.85 -25.39 -48.04
C ARG A 670 18.79 -26.51 -47.01
N ASN A 671 19.92 -27.13 -46.69
CA ASN A 671 20.03 -28.15 -45.65
C ASN A 671 19.85 -27.55 -44.25
N LEU A 672 20.23 -26.30 -44.01
CA LEU A 672 19.92 -25.59 -42.77
C LEU A 672 18.40 -25.33 -42.64
N SER A 673 17.74 -24.91 -43.72
CA SER A 673 16.28 -24.67 -43.78
C SER A 673 15.48 -25.98 -43.63
N ALA A 674 15.91 -27.07 -44.27
CA ALA A 674 15.33 -28.41 -44.12
C ALA A 674 15.64 -29.06 -42.76
N SER A 675 16.78 -28.72 -42.13
CA SER A 675 17.11 -29.09 -40.76
C SER A 675 16.30 -28.30 -39.73
N LEU A 676 15.89 -27.07 -40.04
CA LEU A 676 15.00 -26.25 -39.18
C LEU A 676 13.54 -26.72 -39.21
N THR A 677 13.14 -27.51 -40.22
CA THR A 677 11.80 -28.15 -40.30
C THR A 677 11.76 -29.57 -39.77
N LYS A 678 12.90 -30.21 -39.42
CA LYS A 678 12.88 -31.38 -38.52
C LYS A 678 12.22 -30.93 -37.23
N ARG A 679 11.18 -31.66 -36.78
CA ARG A 679 10.46 -31.41 -35.52
C ARG A 679 11.49 -31.07 -34.45
N TYR A 680 11.60 -29.80 -34.12
CA TYR A 680 12.56 -29.32 -33.13
C TYR A 680 12.02 -29.86 -31.80
N VAL A 681 12.49 -31.05 -31.40
CA VAL A 681 12.11 -31.65 -30.13
C VAL A 681 12.64 -30.70 -29.08
N VAL A 682 11.72 -29.95 -28.46
CA VAL A 682 12.05 -29.05 -27.37
C VAL A 682 12.78 -29.90 -26.33
N PRO A 683 14.00 -29.51 -25.90
CA PRO A 683 14.74 -30.26 -24.91
C PRO A 683 13.84 -30.56 -23.70
N PRO A 684 13.90 -31.76 -23.10
CA PRO A 684 12.97 -32.17 -22.04
C PRO A 684 12.93 -31.18 -20.87
N GLN A 685 14.05 -30.52 -20.58
CA GLN A 685 14.08 -29.45 -19.57
C GLN A 685 13.24 -28.24 -19.95
N ARG A 686 13.28 -27.78 -21.21
CA ARG A 686 12.43 -26.67 -21.67
C ARG A 686 10.96 -27.04 -21.67
N GLN A 687 10.63 -28.31 -21.99
CA GLN A 687 9.25 -28.80 -21.88
C GLN A 687 8.75 -28.70 -20.44
N ARG A 688 9.58 -29.03 -19.45
CA ARG A 688 9.24 -28.86 -18.02
C ARG A 688 9.00 -27.41 -17.64
N VAL A 689 9.86 -26.48 -18.07
CA VAL A 689 9.66 -25.04 -17.81
C VAL A 689 8.38 -24.52 -18.49
N TYR A 690 8.11 -24.92 -19.73
CA TYR A 690 6.84 -24.59 -20.39
C TYR A 690 5.64 -25.18 -19.67
N ALA A 691 5.74 -26.41 -19.16
CA ALA A 691 4.68 -27.05 -18.43
C ALA A 691 4.41 -26.35 -17.09
N LEU A 692 5.45 -25.90 -16.37
CA LEU A 692 5.29 -25.05 -15.19
C LEU A 692 4.63 -23.70 -15.54
N ALA A 693 5.06 -23.05 -16.62
CA ALA A 693 4.40 -21.84 -17.12
C ALA A 693 2.91 -22.08 -17.44
N ARG A 694 2.57 -23.27 -17.98
CA ARG A 694 1.19 -23.68 -18.24
C ARG A 694 0.37 -23.72 -16.96
N VAL A 695 0.92 -24.28 -15.87
CA VAL A 695 0.26 -24.33 -14.56
C VAL A 695 -0.02 -22.91 -14.05
N MET A 696 0.98 -22.02 -14.14
CA MET A 696 0.84 -20.62 -13.70
C MET A 696 -0.25 -19.86 -14.47
N PHE A 697 -0.27 -19.97 -15.81
CA PHE A 697 -1.32 -19.33 -16.61
C PHE A 697 -2.69 -20.00 -16.47
N ALA A 698 -2.74 -21.32 -16.26
CA ALA A 698 -4.00 -22.01 -16.00
C ALA A 698 -4.61 -21.56 -14.66
N ARG A 699 -3.75 -21.33 -13.66
CA ARG A 699 -4.12 -20.74 -12.39
C ARG A 699 -4.63 -19.31 -12.56
N ALA A 700 -3.90 -18.44 -13.24
CA ALA A 700 -4.36 -17.07 -13.55
C ALA A 700 -5.70 -17.07 -14.31
N SER A 701 -5.86 -17.95 -15.30
CA SER A 701 -7.10 -18.11 -16.08
C SER A 701 -8.29 -18.63 -15.27
N LYS A 702 -8.07 -19.35 -14.17
CA LYS A 702 -9.15 -19.78 -13.28
C LYS A 702 -9.64 -18.64 -12.40
N LEU A 703 -8.71 -17.81 -11.95
CA LEU A 703 -8.99 -16.66 -11.08
C LEU A 703 -9.59 -15.49 -11.87
N ASP A 704 -9.15 -15.29 -13.13
CA ASP A 704 -9.67 -14.27 -14.05
C ASP A 704 -9.95 -14.90 -15.43
N PRO A 705 -11.12 -15.53 -15.62
CA PRO A 705 -11.46 -16.23 -16.87
C PRO A 705 -11.78 -15.28 -18.03
N SER A 706 -12.03 -14.00 -17.75
CA SER A 706 -12.36 -12.95 -18.73
C SER A 706 -11.14 -12.48 -19.52
N ASN A 707 -9.95 -12.57 -18.94
CA ASN A 707 -8.76 -12.04 -19.56
C ASN A 707 -8.21 -12.96 -20.67
N TRP A 708 -8.24 -12.43 -21.89
CA TRP A 708 -7.85 -13.12 -23.11
C TRP A 708 -6.36 -13.47 -23.16
N GLU A 709 -5.50 -12.72 -22.46
CA GLU A 709 -4.04 -12.91 -22.48
C GLU A 709 -3.67 -14.30 -21.93
N TRP A 710 -4.42 -14.80 -20.94
CA TRP A 710 -4.17 -16.12 -20.35
C TRP A 710 -4.44 -17.24 -21.36
N ALA A 711 -5.55 -17.17 -22.08
CA ALA A 711 -5.86 -18.11 -23.16
C ALA A 711 -4.81 -18.03 -24.28
N TYR A 712 -4.38 -16.82 -24.66
CA TYR A 712 -3.35 -16.60 -25.66
C TYR A 712 -2.00 -17.23 -25.25
N MET A 713 -1.57 -17.00 -24.01
CA MET A 713 -0.30 -17.54 -23.49
C MET A 713 -0.35 -19.06 -23.32
N LEU A 714 -1.48 -19.62 -22.84
CA LEU A 714 -1.70 -21.06 -22.80
C LEU A 714 -1.62 -21.68 -24.21
N GLY A 715 -2.17 -21.01 -25.24
CA GLY A 715 -2.07 -21.44 -26.63
C GLY A 715 -0.62 -21.45 -27.13
N LYS A 716 0.18 -20.42 -26.79
CA LYS A 716 1.62 -20.37 -27.12
C LYS A 716 2.38 -21.50 -26.47
N ILE A 717 2.04 -21.85 -25.23
CA ILE A 717 2.68 -22.94 -24.50
C ILE A 717 2.28 -24.29 -25.10
N ALA A 718 1.00 -24.52 -25.38
CA ALA A 718 0.52 -25.74 -26.02
C ALA A 718 1.23 -26.00 -27.36
N ALA A 719 1.36 -24.95 -28.20
CA ALA A 719 2.09 -25.05 -29.47
C ALA A 719 3.58 -25.40 -29.27
N LYS A 720 4.21 -24.92 -28.19
CA LYS A 720 5.61 -25.25 -27.85
C LYS A 720 5.78 -26.66 -27.30
N LEU A 721 4.75 -27.20 -26.66
CA LEU A 721 4.70 -28.59 -26.20
C LEU A 721 4.29 -29.57 -27.31
N GLY A 722 4.05 -29.09 -28.53
CA GLY A 722 3.68 -29.91 -29.70
C GLY A 722 2.17 -30.17 -29.85
N ASP A 723 1.33 -29.63 -28.97
CA ASP A 723 -0.13 -29.73 -29.06
C ASP A 723 -0.70 -28.56 -29.86
N SER A 724 -0.57 -28.67 -31.19
CA SER A 724 -0.94 -27.60 -32.11
C SER A 724 -2.47 -27.39 -32.23
N LEU A 725 -3.28 -28.43 -32.03
CA LEU A 725 -4.74 -28.33 -32.14
C LEU A 725 -5.33 -27.61 -30.92
N THR A 726 -4.89 -27.99 -29.71
CA THR A 726 -5.28 -27.28 -28.48
C THR A 726 -4.78 -25.83 -28.53
N ALA A 727 -3.60 -25.58 -29.11
CA ALA A 727 -3.13 -24.21 -29.32
C ALA A 727 -4.09 -23.39 -30.19
N CYS A 728 -4.57 -23.93 -31.31
CA CYS A 728 -5.58 -23.27 -32.16
C CYS A 728 -6.88 -22.99 -31.39
N ALA A 729 -7.39 -23.95 -30.61
CA ALA A 729 -8.58 -23.75 -29.79
C ALA A 729 -8.40 -22.62 -28.76
N LEU A 730 -7.23 -22.55 -28.12
CA LEU A 730 -6.91 -21.51 -27.15
C LEU A 730 -6.73 -20.13 -27.79
N TYR A 731 -6.10 -20.03 -28.98
CA TYR A 731 -6.03 -18.78 -29.72
C TYR A 731 -7.40 -18.29 -30.18
N LEU A 732 -8.28 -19.22 -30.61
CA LEU A 732 -9.66 -18.89 -30.96
C LEU A 732 -10.41 -18.36 -29.74
N LYS A 733 -10.34 -19.06 -28.60
CA LYS A 733 -10.91 -18.59 -27.33
C LYS A 733 -10.38 -17.19 -26.95
N ALA A 734 -9.07 -16.97 -27.05
CA ALA A 734 -8.46 -15.67 -26.79
C ALA A 734 -9.01 -14.58 -27.70
N SER A 735 -9.20 -14.86 -28.99
CA SER A 735 -9.78 -13.88 -29.92
C SER A 735 -11.22 -13.51 -29.57
N HIS A 736 -12.04 -14.48 -29.14
CA HIS A 736 -13.41 -14.22 -28.67
C HIS A 736 -13.41 -13.38 -27.39
N LEU A 737 -12.61 -13.76 -26.39
CA LEU A 737 -12.49 -13.01 -25.13
C LEU A 737 -11.99 -11.57 -25.36
N ALA A 738 -11.04 -11.37 -26.28
CA ALA A 738 -10.52 -10.04 -26.61
C ALA A 738 -11.60 -9.14 -27.25
N VAL A 739 -12.50 -9.72 -28.06
CA VAL A 739 -13.63 -9.00 -28.66
C VAL A 739 -14.73 -8.73 -27.64
N SER A 740 -15.07 -9.71 -26.81
CA SER A 740 -16.12 -9.57 -25.78
C SER A 740 -15.71 -8.63 -24.64
N GLY A 741 -14.43 -8.61 -24.24
CA GLY A 741 -13.93 -7.82 -23.12
C GLY A 741 -13.95 -6.30 -23.35
N GLN A 742 -14.06 -5.82 -24.60
CA GLN A 742 -14.17 -4.40 -24.90
C GLN A 742 -15.59 -3.82 -24.69
N ALA A 743 -16.60 -4.66 -24.41
CA ALA A 743 -18.00 -4.24 -24.33
C ALA A 743 -18.42 -3.52 -23.03
N LEU A 744 -17.49 -3.14 -22.14
CA LEU A 744 -17.80 -2.41 -20.89
C LEU A 744 -17.53 -0.89 -20.94
N GLY A 745 -17.08 -0.35 -22.08
CA GLY A 745 -17.20 1.09 -22.34
C GLY A 745 -18.58 1.43 -22.92
N PRO A 746 -19.16 2.62 -22.66
CA PRO A 746 -20.45 3.01 -23.25
C PRO A 746 -20.29 3.21 -24.76
N VAL A 747 -20.42 2.12 -25.52
CA VAL A 747 -20.42 2.15 -26.98
C VAL A 747 -21.80 2.59 -27.43
N VAL A 748 -21.86 3.82 -27.92
CA VAL A 748 -23.01 4.41 -28.61
C VAL A 748 -23.44 3.46 -29.74
N SER A 749 -24.67 2.96 -29.64
CA SER A 749 -25.31 2.06 -30.60
C SER A 749 -25.39 2.67 -32.00
N SER A 750 -24.39 2.42 -32.84
CA SER A 750 -24.45 2.66 -34.29
C SER A 750 -24.11 1.36 -35.03
N ALA A 751 -25.16 0.61 -35.36
CA ALA A 751 -25.09 -0.76 -35.87
C ALA A 751 -24.83 -0.88 -37.39
N ALA A 752 -24.27 0.14 -38.06
CA ALA A 752 -24.23 0.17 -39.53
C ALA A 752 -22.87 0.46 -40.19
N ALA A 753 -21.79 0.67 -39.43
CA ALA A 753 -20.45 0.89 -40.01
C ALA A 753 -19.54 -0.29 -39.67
N GLY A 754 -18.88 -0.86 -40.67
CA GLY A 754 -18.08 -2.09 -40.60
C GLY A 754 -17.29 -2.24 -39.30
N VAL A 755 -17.59 -3.31 -38.55
CA VAL A 755 -16.95 -3.61 -37.27
C VAL A 755 -15.47 -3.89 -37.51
N SER A 756 -14.62 -2.91 -37.23
CA SER A 756 -13.17 -3.05 -37.27
C SER A 756 -12.73 -4.07 -36.23
N ILE A 757 -11.82 -4.98 -36.60
CA ILE A 757 -11.24 -5.95 -35.67
C ILE A 757 -10.48 -5.18 -34.58
N PRO A 758 -10.79 -5.39 -33.28
CA PRO A 758 -10.05 -4.78 -32.19
C PRO A 758 -8.54 -5.06 -32.29
N GLU A 759 -7.69 -4.04 -32.10
CA GLU A 759 -6.23 -4.15 -32.09
C GLU A 759 -5.78 -5.26 -31.12
N VAL A 760 -6.45 -5.38 -29.97
CA VAL A 760 -6.20 -6.38 -28.92
C VAL A 760 -6.37 -7.82 -29.40
N ALA A 761 -7.32 -8.08 -30.32
CA ALA A 761 -7.59 -9.43 -30.83
C ALA A 761 -6.62 -9.85 -31.95
N MET A 762 -5.89 -8.90 -32.56
CA MET A 762 -5.09 -9.16 -33.75
C MET A 762 -3.96 -10.16 -33.51
N ASP A 763 -3.29 -10.10 -32.36
CA ASP A 763 -2.18 -11.01 -32.06
C ASP A 763 -2.64 -12.46 -31.89
N ALA A 764 -3.79 -12.67 -31.25
CA ALA A 764 -4.41 -13.99 -31.10
C ALA A 764 -4.87 -14.54 -32.46
N LEU A 765 -5.57 -13.73 -33.25
CA LEU A 765 -6.04 -14.09 -34.59
C LEU A 765 -4.87 -14.40 -35.54
N CYS A 766 -3.86 -13.54 -35.60
CA CYS A 766 -2.69 -13.74 -36.47
C CYS A 766 -2.00 -15.06 -36.09
N LYS A 767 -1.91 -15.36 -34.80
CA LYS A 767 -1.29 -16.59 -34.32
C LYS A 767 -2.12 -17.84 -34.63
N LEU A 768 -3.44 -17.76 -34.51
CA LEU A 768 -4.39 -18.81 -34.92
C LEU A 768 -4.23 -19.11 -36.41
N LEU A 769 -4.38 -18.08 -37.26
CA LEU A 769 -4.34 -18.22 -38.72
C LEU A 769 -2.98 -18.74 -39.20
N THR A 770 -1.87 -18.24 -38.65
CA THR A 770 -0.53 -18.75 -38.96
C THR A 770 -0.39 -20.23 -38.58
N SER A 771 -0.97 -20.65 -37.45
CA SER A 771 -0.87 -22.04 -36.97
C SER A 771 -1.74 -22.97 -37.82
N LEU A 772 -2.96 -22.55 -38.13
CA LEU A 772 -3.86 -23.27 -39.04
C LEU A 772 -3.26 -23.44 -40.43
N SER A 773 -2.71 -22.38 -41.03
CA SER A 773 -2.05 -22.45 -42.35
C SER A 773 -0.91 -23.48 -42.37
N LYS A 774 -0.12 -23.57 -41.28
CA LYS A 774 0.96 -24.56 -41.18
C LYS A 774 0.45 -25.99 -41.01
N LEU A 775 -0.57 -26.19 -40.17
CA LEU A 775 -1.17 -27.50 -39.97
C LEU A 775 -1.84 -28.00 -41.26
N LEU A 776 -2.53 -27.11 -41.97
CA LEU A 776 -3.22 -27.43 -43.21
C LEU A 776 -2.21 -27.78 -44.32
N LEU A 777 -1.15 -26.99 -44.49
CA LEU A 777 -0.10 -27.28 -45.48
C LEU A 777 0.64 -28.59 -45.19
N SER A 778 0.84 -28.92 -43.91
CA SER A 778 1.50 -30.15 -43.49
C SER A 778 0.56 -31.36 -43.38
N ALA A 779 -0.72 -31.21 -43.76
CA ALA A 779 -1.76 -32.23 -43.63
C ALA A 779 -1.90 -32.81 -42.20
N GLN A 780 -1.60 -32.00 -41.17
CA GLN A 780 -1.71 -32.37 -39.76
C GLN A 780 -3.07 -32.04 -39.14
N ILE A 781 -3.92 -31.31 -39.86
CA ILE A 781 -5.31 -31.03 -39.50
C ILE A 781 -6.21 -31.41 -40.67
N ASP A 782 -7.32 -32.05 -40.35
CA ASP A 782 -8.35 -32.35 -41.33
C ASP A 782 -9.02 -31.07 -41.86
N VAL A 783 -9.42 -31.11 -43.13
CA VAL A 783 -10.05 -29.99 -43.84
C VAL A 783 -11.34 -29.55 -43.14
N ALA A 784 -12.16 -30.49 -42.65
CA ALA A 784 -13.39 -30.14 -41.94
C ALA A 784 -13.10 -29.49 -40.58
N ALA A 785 -12.08 -29.96 -39.86
CA ALA A 785 -11.64 -29.34 -38.61
C ALA A 785 -11.10 -27.91 -38.84
N ALA A 786 -10.27 -27.71 -39.87
CA ALA A 786 -9.78 -26.38 -40.24
C ALA A 786 -10.92 -25.43 -40.64
N ARG A 787 -11.90 -25.93 -41.40
CA ARG A 787 -13.10 -25.17 -41.78
C ARG A 787 -13.89 -24.71 -40.54
N ARG A 788 -14.04 -25.57 -39.52
CA ARG A 788 -14.70 -25.22 -38.24
C ARG A 788 -14.00 -24.07 -37.52
N PHE A 789 -12.66 -24.06 -37.49
CA PHE A 789 -11.92 -22.96 -36.88
C PHE A 789 -12.15 -21.63 -37.62
N VAL A 790 -12.10 -21.66 -38.95
CA VAL A 790 -12.31 -20.46 -39.78
C VAL A 790 -13.75 -19.96 -39.65
N SER A 791 -14.75 -20.85 -39.65
CA SER A 791 -16.16 -20.47 -39.46
C SER A 791 -16.48 -19.95 -38.06
N ALA A 792 -15.66 -20.29 -37.06
CA ALA A 792 -15.85 -19.88 -35.67
C ALA A 792 -15.15 -18.56 -35.32
N LEU A 793 -14.48 -17.88 -36.26
CA LEU A 793 -13.79 -16.62 -36.00
C LEU A 793 -14.79 -15.52 -35.57
N PRO A 794 -14.42 -14.63 -34.62
CA PRO A 794 -15.32 -13.58 -34.10
C PRO A 794 -15.67 -12.46 -35.10
N THR A 795 -15.12 -12.49 -36.32
CA THR A 795 -15.39 -11.51 -37.37
C THR A 795 -16.72 -11.78 -38.08
N PRO A 796 -17.47 -10.75 -38.54
CA PRO A 796 -18.66 -10.89 -39.39
C PRO A 796 -18.36 -11.41 -40.81
N CYS A 797 -17.24 -12.11 -40.98
CA CYS A 797 -16.73 -12.64 -42.24
C CYS A 797 -17.20 -14.07 -42.45
N ALA A 798 -18.52 -14.28 -42.46
CA ALA A 798 -19.02 -15.35 -43.29
C ALA A 798 -18.59 -14.98 -44.73
N PRO A 799 -17.74 -15.77 -45.40
CA PRO A 799 -17.51 -15.55 -46.82
C PRO A 799 -18.89 -15.59 -47.48
N ASN A 800 -19.28 -14.52 -48.18
CA ASN A 800 -20.42 -14.61 -49.09
C ASN A 800 -20.08 -15.75 -50.06
N ALA A 801 -20.70 -16.91 -49.85
CA ALA A 801 -20.42 -18.15 -50.55
C ALA A 801 -20.53 -17.96 -52.08
N ASP A 802 -21.24 -16.92 -52.52
CA ASP A 802 -21.50 -16.58 -53.91
C ASP A 802 -20.35 -15.84 -54.63
N SER A 803 -19.30 -15.40 -53.93
CA SER A 803 -18.21 -14.60 -54.52
C SER A 803 -16.99 -15.41 -54.99
N VAL A 804 -16.96 -16.73 -54.78
CA VAL A 804 -15.88 -17.63 -55.24
C VAL A 804 -16.31 -18.42 -56.49
N ALA A 805 -17.03 -17.77 -57.40
CA ALA A 805 -17.14 -18.27 -58.76
C ALA A 805 -15.79 -18.04 -59.46
N LEU A 806 -15.01 -19.11 -59.61
CA LEU A 806 -13.77 -19.17 -60.38
C LEU A 806 -13.99 -18.50 -61.75
N THR A 807 -13.35 -17.35 -61.99
CA THR A 807 -13.21 -16.76 -63.32
C THR A 807 -12.26 -17.64 -64.14
N SER A 808 -12.79 -18.74 -64.67
CA SER A 808 -12.19 -19.44 -65.80
C SER A 808 -12.61 -18.70 -67.07
N THR A 809 -11.69 -17.91 -67.66
CA THR A 809 -11.37 -17.81 -69.10
C THR A 809 -10.75 -16.43 -69.42
N SER A 810 -9.42 -16.38 -69.48
CA SER A 810 -8.72 -15.51 -70.43
C SER A 810 -7.69 -16.38 -71.15
N SER A 811 -8.05 -16.77 -72.37
CA SER A 811 -7.21 -17.49 -73.31
C SER A 811 -6.22 -16.51 -73.94
N ASP A 812 -5.00 -16.46 -73.42
CA ASP A 812 -3.85 -15.94 -74.16
C ASP A 812 -2.89 -17.10 -74.49
N PRO A 813 -2.39 -17.20 -75.74
CA PRO A 813 -1.52 -18.30 -76.15
C PRO A 813 -0.10 -18.13 -75.58
N PRO A 814 0.65 -19.23 -75.37
CA PRO A 814 1.99 -19.17 -74.81
C PRO A 814 3.00 -18.74 -75.87
N LEU A 815 3.69 -17.62 -75.63
CA LEU A 815 4.93 -17.27 -76.32
C LEU A 815 6.07 -18.11 -75.73
N GLU A 816 6.55 -19.08 -76.51
CA GLU A 816 7.79 -19.80 -76.26
C GLU A 816 8.98 -18.84 -76.37
N GLY A 817 9.69 -18.64 -75.26
CA GLY A 817 10.92 -17.88 -75.18
C GLY A 817 11.81 -18.44 -74.08
N SER A 818 12.70 -19.33 -74.46
CA SER A 818 13.68 -20.00 -73.61
C SER A 818 14.65 -19.02 -72.92
N SER A 819 14.75 -19.10 -71.59
CA SER A 819 16.05 -18.92 -70.92
C SER A 819 16.11 -19.82 -69.68
N GLN A 820 16.98 -20.82 -69.74
CA GLN A 820 17.29 -21.72 -68.64
C GLN A 820 18.33 -21.06 -67.73
N HIS A 821 17.90 -20.54 -66.57
CA HIS A 821 18.81 -20.28 -65.46
C HIS A 821 18.18 -20.68 -64.11
N GLY A 822 18.82 -21.62 -63.43
CA GLY A 822 18.86 -21.66 -61.95
C GLY A 822 17.73 -22.35 -61.18
N SER A 823 17.69 -23.68 -61.23
CA SER A 823 17.14 -24.63 -60.23
C SER A 823 16.72 -24.09 -58.84
N GLY A 824 15.52 -23.52 -58.78
CA GLY A 824 14.61 -23.67 -57.65
C GLY A 824 13.41 -24.46 -58.18
N ALA A 825 13.17 -25.67 -57.65
CA ALA A 825 11.95 -26.39 -58.01
C ALA A 825 10.75 -25.48 -57.68
N PRO A 826 9.93 -25.11 -58.66
CA PRO A 826 8.78 -24.25 -58.40
C PRO A 826 7.90 -24.95 -57.37
N VAL A 827 7.56 -24.24 -56.30
CA VAL A 827 6.62 -24.74 -55.29
C VAL A 827 5.31 -25.02 -56.03
N LYS A 828 4.95 -26.30 -56.17
CA LYS A 828 3.70 -26.66 -56.84
C LYS A 828 2.55 -26.07 -56.03
N PRO A 829 1.67 -25.26 -56.64
CA PRO A 829 0.52 -24.70 -55.95
C PRO A 829 -0.36 -25.81 -55.40
N VAL A 830 -0.99 -25.54 -54.25
CA VAL A 830 -1.89 -26.49 -53.61
C VAL A 830 -3.06 -26.78 -54.56
N SER A 831 -3.19 -28.03 -55.00
CA SER A 831 -4.17 -28.41 -56.04
C SER A 831 -5.52 -28.85 -55.49
N ASP A 832 -5.62 -29.13 -54.17
CA ASP A 832 -6.86 -29.52 -53.53
C ASP A 832 -7.80 -28.29 -53.40
N PRO A 833 -8.98 -28.31 -54.05
CA PRO A 833 -9.89 -27.18 -54.07
C PRO A 833 -10.49 -26.85 -52.70
N GLU A 834 -10.68 -27.83 -51.81
CA GLU A 834 -11.22 -27.58 -50.48
C GLU A 834 -10.19 -26.91 -49.57
N VAL A 835 -8.93 -27.36 -49.67
CA VAL A 835 -7.81 -26.72 -48.98
C VAL A 835 -7.61 -25.30 -49.47
N LEU A 836 -7.69 -25.08 -50.79
CA LEU A 836 -7.60 -23.76 -51.41
C LEU A 836 -8.71 -22.83 -50.91
N ALA A 837 -9.95 -23.31 -50.79
CA ALA A 837 -11.07 -22.53 -50.26
C ALA A 837 -10.81 -22.06 -48.82
N ILE A 838 -10.22 -22.91 -47.97
CA ILE A 838 -9.85 -22.52 -46.60
C ILE A 838 -8.73 -21.46 -46.61
N PHE A 839 -7.71 -21.58 -47.46
CA PHE A 839 -6.67 -20.56 -47.59
C PHE A 839 -7.21 -19.23 -48.09
N CYS A 840 -8.16 -19.23 -49.04
CA CYS A 840 -8.85 -18.02 -49.48
C CYS A 840 -9.64 -17.35 -48.35
N ALA A 841 -10.30 -18.14 -47.50
CA ALA A 841 -10.99 -17.60 -46.33
C ALA A 841 -10.00 -17.02 -45.30
N ILE A 842 -8.89 -17.70 -45.00
CA ILE A 842 -7.82 -17.20 -44.14
C ILE A 842 -7.28 -15.87 -44.70
N ARG A 843 -6.95 -15.84 -45.99
CA ARG A 843 -6.44 -14.65 -46.68
C ARG A 843 -7.39 -13.46 -46.55
N SER A 844 -8.69 -13.68 -46.73
CA SER A 844 -9.71 -12.63 -46.58
C SER A 844 -9.66 -12.01 -45.19
N VAL A 845 -9.63 -12.83 -44.14
CA VAL A 845 -9.53 -12.35 -42.75
C VAL A 845 -8.21 -11.61 -42.51
N VAL A 846 -7.07 -12.16 -42.96
CA VAL A 846 -5.75 -11.51 -42.79
C VAL A 846 -5.71 -10.16 -43.51
N SER A 847 -6.30 -10.05 -44.71
CA SER A 847 -6.40 -8.80 -45.45
C SER A 847 -7.15 -7.73 -44.65
N GLN A 848 -8.26 -8.11 -44.01
CA GLN A 848 -9.02 -7.19 -43.15
C GLN A 848 -8.29 -6.80 -41.88
N MET A 849 -7.53 -7.73 -41.29
CA MET A 849 -6.63 -7.40 -40.16
C MET A 849 -5.61 -6.35 -40.58
N CYS A 850 -4.99 -6.50 -41.76
CA CYS A 850 -4.05 -5.52 -42.30
C CYS A 850 -4.71 -4.17 -42.58
N ALA A 851 -5.94 -4.16 -43.10
CA ALA A 851 -6.70 -2.93 -43.32
C ALA A 851 -7.11 -2.22 -42.01
N SER A 852 -7.36 -2.99 -40.96
CA SER A 852 -7.69 -2.47 -39.62
C SER A 852 -6.45 -1.95 -38.88
N ASP A 853 -5.26 -2.47 -39.17
CA ASP A 853 -3.98 -2.05 -38.58
C ASP A 853 -3.44 -0.76 -39.23
N LYS A 854 -4.13 0.35 -38.97
CA LYS A 854 -3.75 1.68 -39.50
C LYS A 854 -2.34 2.11 -39.07
N ARG A 855 -1.84 1.61 -37.94
CA ARG A 855 -0.52 1.93 -37.37
C ARG A 855 0.60 1.02 -37.89
N ARG A 856 0.27 -0.02 -38.67
CA ARG A 856 1.21 -1.02 -39.20
C ARG A 856 2.05 -1.68 -38.11
N ARG A 857 1.46 -1.94 -36.93
CA ARG A 857 2.15 -2.56 -35.79
C ARG A 857 2.28 -4.07 -35.95
N HIS A 858 1.39 -4.71 -36.71
CA HIS A 858 1.29 -6.17 -36.82
C HIS A 858 1.92 -6.72 -38.11
N HIS A 859 3.22 -6.48 -38.31
CA HIS A 859 4.00 -7.01 -39.45
C HIS A 859 3.83 -8.52 -39.78
N ARG A 860 3.46 -9.36 -38.81
CA ARG A 860 3.26 -10.81 -39.00
C ARG A 860 2.02 -11.14 -39.85
N SER A 861 0.95 -10.34 -39.80
CA SER A 861 -0.24 -10.55 -40.63
C SER A 861 0.09 -10.26 -42.10
N LEU A 862 0.79 -9.17 -42.37
CA LEU A 862 1.30 -8.84 -43.70
C LEU A 862 2.21 -9.93 -44.25
N PHE A 863 3.15 -10.43 -43.45
CA PHE A 863 3.98 -11.56 -43.86
C PHE A 863 3.15 -12.81 -44.19
N LEU A 864 2.16 -13.16 -43.36
CA LEU A 864 1.27 -14.29 -43.63
C LEU A 864 0.48 -14.09 -44.93
N LEU A 865 -0.01 -12.88 -45.19
CA LEU A 865 -0.72 -12.54 -46.42
C LEU A 865 0.16 -12.76 -47.65
N SER A 866 1.36 -12.16 -47.66
CA SER A 866 2.34 -12.34 -48.74
C SER A 866 2.76 -13.80 -48.91
N TRP A 867 2.89 -14.53 -47.82
CA TRP A 867 3.25 -15.95 -47.86
C TRP A 867 2.15 -16.79 -48.50
N ILE A 868 0.87 -16.53 -48.19
CA ILE A 868 -0.27 -17.22 -48.82
C ILE A 868 -0.35 -16.86 -50.31
N ASP A 869 -0.26 -15.57 -50.65
CA ASP A 869 -0.33 -15.09 -52.03
C ASP A 869 0.74 -15.77 -52.90
N HIS A 870 2.00 -15.82 -52.44
CA HIS A 870 3.09 -16.44 -53.20
C HIS A 870 3.05 -17.97 -53.19
N ARG A 871 3.05 -18.60 -52.00
CA ARG A 871 3.29 -20.05 -51.88
C ARG A 871 2.05 -20.92 -52.06
N VAL A 872 0.85 -20.37 -51.85
CA VAL A 872 -0.40 -21.12 -51.99
C VAL A 872 -1.12 -20.75 -53.29
N LEU A 873 -1.24 -19.45 -53.59
CA LEU A 873 -2.02 -18.96 -54.73
C LEU A 873 -1.18 -18.74 -56.00
N GLY A 874 0.15 -18.69 -55.90
CA GLY A 874 1.03 -18.40 -57.04
C GLY A 874 1.01 -16.93 -57.50
N GLU A 875 0.44 -16.01 -56.72
CA GLU A 875 0.36 -14.58 -56.99
C GLU A 875 1.64 -13.84 -56.53
N SER A 876 2.81 -14.18 -57.10
CA SER A 876 4.12 -13.65 -56.65
C SER A 876 4.23 -12.12 -56.69
N GLU A 877 3.70 -11.46 -57.72
CA GLU A 877 3.76 -9.99 -57.84
C GLU A 877 2.96 -9.28 -56.75
N ARG A 878 1.81 -9.86 -56.35
CA ARG A 878 1.00 -9.32 -55.26
C ARG A 878 1.72 -9.47 -53.91
N ALA A 879 2.33 -10.62 -53.66
CA ALA A 879 3.12 -10.87 -52.47
C ALA A 879 4.31 -9.89 -52.37
N LYS A 880 5.03 -9.70 -53.47
CA LYS A 880 6.14 -8.74 -53.61
C LYS A 880 5.72 -7.31 -53.29
N GLN A 881 4.61 -6.85 -53.89
CA GLN A 881 4.06 -5.51 -53.64
C GLN A 881 3.69 -5.30 -52.16
N ALA A 882 3.06 -6.29 -51.52
CA ALA A 882 2.71 -6.23 -50.10
C ALA A 882 3.96 -6.12 -49.19
N LEU A 883 5.02 -6.89 -49.48
CA LEU A 883 6.29 -6.83 -48.74
C LEU A 883 7.01 -5.49 -48.94
N SER A 884 7.15 -5.01 -50.18
CA SER A 884 7.89 -3.78 -50.50
C SER A 884 7.19 -2.49 -50.11
N SER A 885 5.86 -2.48 -50.05
CA SER A 885 5.10 -1.26 -49.70
C SER A 885 5.00 -1.01 -48.20
N SER A 886 5.13 -2.07 -47.39
CA SER A 886 4.77 -2.03 -45.97
C SER A 886 5.85 -2.52 -45.01
N LEU A 887 6.74 -3.44 -45.42
CA LEU A 887 7.75 -4.03 -44.52
C LEU A 887 9.19 -3.67 -44.89
N LEU A 888 9.52 -3.67 -46.18
CA LEU A 888 10.89 -3.54 -46.69
C LEU A 888 11.05 -2.27 -47.51
N ASN A 889 12.02 -1.43 -47.14
CA ASN A 889 12.42 -0.24 -47.89
C ASN A 889 13.63 -0.56 -48.76
N MET A 890 13.38 -1.03 -49.98
CA MET A 890 14.44 -1.34 -50.96
C MET A 890 14.92 -0.09 -51.73
N ARG A 891 14.41 1.11 -51.41
CA ARG A 891 14.86 2.37 -52.04
C ARG A 891 16.23 2.75 -51.49
N THR A 892 17.16 3.05 -52.40
CA THR A 892 18.59 3.31 -52.13
C THR A 892 18.89 4.51 -51.23
N THR A 893 17.91 5.38 -50.93
CA THR A 893 18.14 6.63 -50.20
C THR A 893 17.99 6.52 -48.68
N THR A 894 17.38 5.46 -48.15
CA THR A 894 17.16 5.31 -46.70
C THR A 894 18.10 4.27 -46.08
N LYS A 895 18.80 4.63 -45.01
CA LYS A 895 19.70 3.72 -44.26
C LYS A 895 18.97 2.54 -43.58
N GLN A 896 17.65 2.57 -43.47
CA GLN A 896 16.85 1.52 -42.81
C GLN A 896 16.19 0.61 -43.85
N LEU A 897 16.65 -0.64 -43.93
CA LEU A 897 16.13 -1.67 -44.83
C LEU A 897 14.70 -2.11 -44.49
N ALA A 898 14.29 -2.00 -43.22
CA ALA A 898 12.99 -2.44 -42.74
C ALA A 898 12.34 -1.40 -41.83
N SER A 899 11.02 -1.25 -41.97
CA SER A 899 10.22 -0.27 -41.25
C SER A 899 9.03 -0.95 -40.56
N PHE A 900 9.31 -1.87 -39.63
CA PHE A 900 8.27 -2.50 -38.83
C PHE A 900 8.54 -2.41 -37.33
N TYR A 901 7.46 -2.28 -36.56
CA TYR A 901 7.49 -2.12 -35.12
C TYR A 901 7.79 -3.45 -34.40
N LYS A 902 8.66 -3.41 -33.39
CA LYS A 902 8.91 -4.52 -32.48
C LYS A 902 7.76 -4.58 -31.47
N THR A 903 7.00 -5.67 -31.44
CA THR A 903 5.91 -5.80 -30.46
C THR A 903 6.44 -6.09 -29.06
N ASP A 904 5.70 -5.70 -28.01
CA ASP A 904 6.14 -5.82 -26.61
C ASP A 904 6.43 -7.27 -26.18
N PHE A 905 5.83 -8.24 -26.86
CA PHE A 905 6.02 -9.67 -26.59
C PHE A 905 7.19 -10.31 -27.39
N GLU A 906 7.93 -9.52 -28.17
CA GLU A 906 9.07 -9.99 -28.94
C GLU A 906 10.36 -9.88 -28.15
N ALA A 907 11.00 -11.03 -27.94
CA ALA A 907 12.32 -11.10 -27.33
C ALA A 907 13.33 -10.26 -28.14
N PRO A 908 14.32 -9.66 -27.46
CA PRO A 908 15.44 -8.98 -28.12
C PRO A 908 16.05 -9.85 -29.23
N GLY A 909 16.42 -9.22 -30.35
CA GLY A 909 17.01 -9.91 -31.49
C GLY A 909 16.06 -10.70 -32.40
N LYS A 910 14.82 -11.01 -31.98
CA LYS A 910 13.85 -11.70 -32.85
C LYS A 910 13.48 -10.91 -34.09
N HIS A 911 13.57 -9.59 -34.03
CA HIS A 911 13.29 -8.73 -35.18
C HIS A 911 14.26 -9.01 -36.34
N TYR A 912 15.53 -9.36 -36.06
CA TYR A 912 16.47 -9.78 -37.09
C TYR A 912 16.06 -11.10 -37.75
N LEU A 913 15.57 -12.07 -36.96
CA LEU A 913 15.05 -13.33 -37.49
C LEU A 913 13.79 -13.13 -38.35
N TYR A 914 12.95 -12.13 -38.02
CA TYR A 914 11.82 -11.77 -38.88
C TYR A 914 12.28 -11.09 -40.16
N LEU A 915 13.22 -10.14 -40.06
CA LEU A 915 13.79 -9.47 -41.21
C LEU A 915 14.40 -10.46 -42.21
N GLU A 916 15.21 -11.41 -41.72
CA GLU A 916 15.77 -12.49 -42.53
C GLU A 916 14.67 -13.27 -43.26
N LYS A 917 13.62 -13.69 -42.53
CA LYS A 917 12.49 -14.44 -43.12
C LYS A 917 11.74 -13.62 -44.17
N TYR A 918 11.57 -12.33 -43.94
CA TYR A 918 10.82 -11.46 -44.85
C TYR A 918 11.64 -11.19 -46.11
N LEU A 919 12.94 -10.97 -45.97
CA LEU A 919 13.88 -10.86 -47.09
C LEU A 919 13.95 -12.16 -47.89
N ALA A 920 14.00 -13.32 -47.23
CA ALA A 920 14.01 -14.62 -47.91
C ALA A 920 12.75 -14.80 -48.77
N LEU A 921 11.56 -14.53 -48.21
CA LEU A 921 10.32 -14.57 -48.99
C LEU A 921 10.31 -13.53 -50.12
N TYR A 922 10.81 -12.31 -49.86
CA TYR A 922 10.90 -11.28 -50.90
C TYR A 922 11.80 -11.72 -52.06
N VAL A 923 12.96 -12.31 -51.78
CA VAL A 923 13.87 -12.85 -52.81
C VAL A 923 13.23 -14.00 -53.57
N GLU A 924 12.43 -14.86 -52.93
CA GLU A 924 11.67 -15.92 -53.61
C GLU A 924 10.59 -15.37 -54.56
N THR A 925 10.11 -14.14 -54.34
CA THR A 925 9.11 -13.49 -55.22
C THR A 925 9.72 -12.75 -56.41
N LEU A 926 11.05 -12.60 -56.46
CA LEU A 926 11.80 -12.05 -57.60
C LEU A 926 12.08 -13.14 -58.62
#